data_AF-A0A166AC95-F1
#
_entry.id   AF-A0A166AC95-F1
#
_cell.length_a   1.000
_cell.length_b   1.000
_cell.length_c   1.000
_cell.angle_alpha   90.00
_cell.angle_beta   90.00
_cell.angle_gamma   90.00
#
_symmetry.space_group_name_H-M   'P 1'
#
loop_
_entity.id
_entity.type
_entity.pdbx_description
1 polymer ?
#
loop_
_entity_poly.entity_id
_entity_poly.type
_entity_poly.pdbx_seq_one_letter_code
_entity_poly.pdbx_strand_id
1 'polypeptide(L)'
;MPCQISGNYWSDAFQERLQALPPDVEVLAAELCQVSREYKVFCTGLNARLEGLRHKRHSTRTVSPSTLPAEILLLIFGFLSEDEPIGDLHGCKGKFVDMEGESSDDDDGLQGPVNRYFCHADDGHCCLIPALGWSRVSHVCSYWRSVAIGNAMLWTTIPLNLCTPWIRDILLRSKSLALDITIPCDANWDAVSMVLSQFHRIRSIDAERNAGIISDYITTHSARRLESLRIDHSLGNDPLCLSDDMIHCYPRLKELSIPAAAFLPSLVHGLTHFALLSVEVPPSVNGLYNFIKSLEGIQYLHLENCFSMGHEDIYPQTIVLSHLETLILRGQASSCGALIRSIIYPPSASTTLYMTPDEPQISDTSEYMRRSGLDMLLENIASTVYHSLHVSCVETGPSGWQLVVAGQRDPCQIGDYIRDSTRVETEWTGPSFQDLKIVCMLSEREEHEYAHNLALKLFTQIMSNLPLSSLSNLSLNVDALLSLDGDPWDHARWLSALKVANEVEHLQLISSEWRFSDTNKHAQPSPYVDLLVALSMGPIYSVSHAIMPKLDTMTLVDVDAASTALLEGNGTWRKDLWVSAAQALRFFVRARPSFDESHIHVSNYGTAWRDGYFKSESSIQHATGPLEEMGWEFQKEKDRIEEHSMIKSSVLWLFPPIHTD
;
A
#
# COMPACT_ATOMS: atom_id res chain seq x y z
N MET A 1 -0.72 44.25 24.65
CA MET A 1 0.00 44.21 23.36
C MET A 1 -0.21 42.83 22.77
N PRO A 2 -0.84 42.68 21.61
CA PRO A 2 -1.04 41.37 21.01
C PRO A 2 0.20 40.97 20.21
N CYS A 3 0.79 39.81 20.54
CA CYS A 3 1.78 39.14 19.69
C CYS A 3 1.06 38.53 18.48
N GLN A 4 0.88 39.32 17.42
CA GLN A 4 0.77 38.80 16.06
C GLN A 4 2.20 38.53 15.56
N ILE A 5 2.70 37.32 15.74
CA ILE A 5 3.97 36.90 15.15
C ILE A 5 3.66 35.79 14.14
N SER A 6 3.61 36.23 12.88
CA SER A 6 4.01 35.53 11.65
C SER A 6 3.72 34.03 11.52
N GLY A 7 2.52 33.68 11.04
CA GLY A 7 2.30 32.38 10.40
C GLY A 7 3.07 32.21 9.07
N ASN A 8 3.48 33.33 8.45
CA ASN A 8 4.03 33.30 7.09
C ASN A 8 5.54 33.55 6.98
N TYR A 9 6.24 33.80 8.09
CA TYR A 9 7.68 34.17 8.01
C TYR A 9 8.51 33.09 7.30
N TRP A 10 8.27 31.82 7.61
CA TRP A 10 8.99 30.72 6.98
C TRP A 10 8.56 30.47 5.54
N SER A 11 7.29 30.69 5.20
CA SER A 11 6.83 30.63 3.80
C SER A 11 7.44 31.74 2.96
N ASP A 12 7.44 32.98 3.45
CA ASP A 12 8.01 34.13 2.75
C ASP A 12 9.52 33.94 2.57
N ALA A 13 10.23 33.49 3.61
CA ALA A 13 11.66 33.19 3.55
C ALA A 13 11.98 32.01 2.60
N PHE A 14 11.13 30.98 2.57
CA PHE A 14 11.31 29.84 1.67
C PHE A 14 11.07 30.24 0.21
N GLN A 15 10.06 31.06 -0.05
CA GLN A 15 9.71 31.50 -1.41
C GLN A 15 10.72 32.52 -1.95
N GLU A 16 11.23 33.42 -1.11
CA GLU A 16 12.36 34.29 -1.45
C GLU A 16 13.61 33.48 -1.78
N ARG A 17 13.89 32.42 -1.00
CA ARG A 17 15.00 31.50 -1.27
C ARG A 17 14.81 30.76 -2.60
N LEU A 18 13.61 30.29 -2.90
CA LEU A 18 13.28 29.56 -4.13
C LEU A 18 13.47 30.42 -5.37
N GLN A 19 13.11 31.71 -5.30
CA GLN A 19 13.34 32.68 -6.37
C GLN A 19 14.82 33.04 -6.55
N ALA A 20 15.64 32.85 -5.51
CA ALA A 20 17.07 33.13 -5.53
C ALA A 20 17.92 31.92 -5.98
N LEU A 21 17.32 30.74 -6.19
CA LEU A 21 18.06 29.57 -6.64
C LEU A 21 18.53 29.75 -8.10
N PRO A 22 19.79 29.41 -8.42
CA PRO A 22 20.29 29.48 -9.79
C PRO A 22 19.54 28.49 -10.69
N PRO A 23 19.21 28.85 -11.95
CA PRO A 23 18.47 27.96 -12.87
C PRO A 23 19.30 26.76 -13.38
N ASP A 24 20.59 26.73 -13.06
CA ASP A 24 21.53 25.69 -13.49
C ASP A 24 21.54 24.52 -12.49
N VAL A 25 21.14 23.35 -12.97
CA VAL A 25 21.04 22.11 -12.19
C VAL A 25 22.39 21.70 -11.60
N GLU A 26 23.50 21.96 -12.29
CA GLU A 26 24.84 21.62 -11.76
C GLU A 26 25.22 22.54 -10.60
N VAL A 27 24.84 23.82 -10.66
CA VAL A 27 25.07 24.78 -9.58
C VAL A 27 24.20 24.45 -8.37
N LEU A 28 22.93 24.10 -8.59
CA LEU A 28 22.02 23.61 -7.55
C LEU A 28 22.53 22.33 -6.88
N ALA A 29 23.04 21.36 -7.66
CA ALA A 29 23.63 20.14 -7.12
C ALA A 29 24.88 20.44 -6.28
N ALA A 30 25.73 21.38 -6.72
CA ALA A 30 26.89 21.83 -5.97
C ALA A 30 26.50 22.55 -4.66
N GLU A 31 25.50 23.44 -4.71
CA GLU A 31 24.96 24.12 -3.53
C GLU A 31 24.31 23.14 -2.56
N LEU A 32 23.55 22.15 -3.03
CA LEU A 32 22.93 21.13 -2.20
C LEU A 32 23.98 20.22 -1.55
N CYS A 33 25.06 19.89 -2.28
CA CYS A 33 26.21 19.18 -1.74
C CYS A 33 26.92 20.02 -0.67
N GLN A 34 27.05 21.34 -0.87
CA GLN A 34 27.61 22.26 0.11
C GLN A 34 26.73 22.38 1.36
N VAL A 35 25.42 22.59 1.22
CA VAL A 35 24.46 22.66 2.33
C VAL A 35 24.43 21.34 3.10
N SER A 36 24.47 20.20 2.43
CA SER A 36 24.55 18.88 3.07
C SER A 36 25.84 18.72 3.89
N ARG A 37 26.99 19.20 3.36
CA ARG A 37 28.25 19.24 4.11
C ARG A 37 28.16 20.17 5.31
N GLU A 38 27.64 21.37 5.15
CA GLU A 38 27.47 22.36 6.23
C GLU A 38 26.53 21.84 7.32
N TYR A 39 25.43 21.18 6.95
CA TYR A 39 24.52 20.52 7.88
C TYR A 39 25.21 19.38 8.65
N LYS A 40 26.00 18.54 7.97
CA LYS A 40 26.82 17.50 8.64
C LYS A 40 27.82 18.12 9.62
N VAL A 41 28.47 19.22 9.26
CA VAL A 41 29.39 19.96 10.14
C VAL A 41 28.63 20.54 11.33
N PHE A 42 27.44 21.11 11.12
CA PHE A 42 26.58 21.62 12.19
C PHE A 42 26.14 20.50 13.14
N CYS A 43 25.63 19.38 12.65
CA CYS A 43 25.25 18.22 13.47
C CYS A 43 26.45 17.66 14.24
N THR A 44 27.62 17.59 13.61
CA THR A 44 28.86 17.18 14.28
C THR A 44 29.27 18.17 15.37
N GLY A 45 29.13 19.49 15.11
CA GLY A 45 29.40 20.53 16.10
C GLY A 45 28.37 20.54 17.24
N LEU A 46 27.10 20.26 16.96
CA LEU A 46 26.04 20.14 17.94
C LEU A 46 26.24 18.90 18.81
N ASN A 47 26.60 17.77 18.20
CA ASN A 47 27.00 16.55 18.92
C ASN A 47 28.28 16.76 19.73
N ALA A 48 29.31 17.41 19.19
CA ALA A 48 30.52 17.74 19.93
C ALA A 48 30.24 18.73 21.08
N ARG A 49 29.28 19.64 20.92
CA ARG A 49 28.80 20.53 21.98
C ARG A 49 27.97 19.77 23.02
N LEU A 50 27.12 18.84 22.62
CA LEU A 50 26.40 17.92 23.50
C LEU A 50 27.37 17.06 24.30
N GLU A 51 28.38 16.49 23.65
CA GLU A 51 29.45 15.73 24.28
C GLU A 51 30.33 16.61 25.17
N GLY A 52 30.62 17.85 24.74
CA GLY A 52 31.30 18.85 25.55
C GLY A 52 30.49 19.27 26.78
N LEU A 53 29.16 19.33 26.68
CA LEU A 53 28.25 19.56 27.80
C LEU A 53 28.16 18.33 28.72
N ARG A 54 28.25 17.11 28.15
CA ARG A 54 28.37 15.84 28.90
C ARG A 54 29.71 15.74 29.63
N HIS A 55 30.81 16.20 29.03
CA HIS A 55 32.18 16.15 29.57
C HIS A 55 32.52 17.31 30.52
N LYS A 56 31.96 18.51 30.35
CA LYS A 56 32.10 19.63 31.30
C LYS A 56 31.37 19.42 32.64
N ARG A 57 30.84 18.23 32.89
CA ARG A 57 29.99 17.93 34.05
C ARG A 57 30.74 17.60 35.34
N HIS A 58 31.91 18.20 35.54
CA HIS A 58 32.59 18.19 36.85
C HIS A 58 32.89 19.62 37.31
N SER A 59 32.18 20.01 38.38
CA SER A 59 32.42 21.18 39.26
C SER A 59 31.54 22.43 39.14
N THR A 60 30.42 22.41 38.40
CA THR A 60 29.33 23.39 38.61
C THR A 60 28.07 22.67 39.02
N ARG A 61 27.66 22.90 40.28
CA ARG A 61 26.37 22.61 40.92
C ARG A 61 25.31 22.20 39.89
N THR A 62 25.10 20.89 39.71
CA THR A 62 24.07 20.38 38.82
C THR A 62 22.74 20.95 39.29
N VAL A 63 22.15 21.81 38.47
CA VAL A 63 20.77 22.28 38.65
C VAL A 63 19.94 21.00 38.73
N SER A 64 19.43 20.71 39.93
CA SER A 64 18.69 19.48 40.18
C SER A 64 17.50 19.46 39.23
N PRO A 65 17.13 18.33 38.60
CA PRO A 65 15.90 18.24 37.82
C PRO A 65 14.65 18.69 38.61
N SER A 66 14.73 18.68 39.95
CA SER A 66 13.70 19.21 40.85
C SER A 66 13.59 20.75 40.87
N THR A 67 14.49 21.49 40.22
CA THR A 67 14.46 22.96 40.13
C THR A 67 14.03 23.46 38.75
N LEU A 68 13.65 22.56 37.83
CA LEU A 68 13.05 22.95 36.56
C LEU A 68 11.71 23.65 36.81
N PRO A 69 11.37 24.73 36.09
CA PRO A 69 10.04 25.34 36.15
C PRO A 69 8.94 24.34 35.78
N ALA A 70 7.75 24.52 36.34
CA ALA A 70 6.61 23.62 36.13
C ALA A 70 6.24 23.52 34.64
N GLU A 71 6.35 24.61 33.89
CA GLU A 71 6.03 24.67 32.46
C GLU A 71 6.94 23.75 31.64
N ILE A 72 8.24 23.70 31.98
CA ILE A 72 9.20 22.82 31.31
C ILE A 72 8.91 21.36 31.67
N LEU A 73 8.60 21.08 32.94
CA LEU A 73 8.20 19.74 33.35
C LEU A 73 6.93 19.29 32.62
N LEU A 74 5.96 20.17 32.42
CA LEU A 74 4.73 19.84 31.69
C LEU A 74 4.96 19.58 30.21
N LEU A 75 5.91 20.28 29.56
CA LEU A 75 6.32 19.95 28.19
C LEU A 75 6.97 18.56 28.14
N ILE A 76 7.84 18.24 29.10
CA ILE A 76 8.45 16.91 29.21
C ILE A 76 7.38 15.84 29.44
N PHE A 77 6.43 16.09 30.36
CA PHE A 77 5.37 15.14 30.67
C PHE A 77 4.40 14.96 29.50
N GLY A 78 4.12 16.02 28.75
CA GLY A 78 3.32 15.95 27.52
C GLY A 78 3.97 15.05 26.49
N PHE A 79 5.25 15.27 26.19
CA PHE A 79 6.02 14.41 25.29
C PHE A 79 6.04 12.94 25.76
N LEU A 80 6.29 12.71 27.05
CA LEU A 80 6.27 11.35 27.61
C LEU A 80 4.87 10.72 27.56
N SER A 81 3.80 11.50 27.65
CA SER A 81 2.44 10.96 27.56
C SER A 81 2.04 10.55 26.15
N GLU A 82 2.68 11.12 25.14
CA GLU A 82 2.55 10.73 23.73
C GLU A 82 3.42 9.50 23.41
N ASP A 83 4.65 9.45 23.93
CA ASP A 83 5.63 8.38 23.68
C ASP A 83 5.39 7.12 24.53
N GLU A 84 5.02 7.30 25.80
CA GLU A 84 4.73 6.22 26.75
C GLU A 84 3.35 6.44 27.42
N PRO A 85 2.24 6.21 26.69
CA PRO A 85 0.91 6.38 27.26
C PRO A 85 0.67 5.43 28.45
N ILE A 86 -0.15 5.87 29.41
CA ILE A 86 -0.56 5.01 30.52
C ILE A 86 -1.38 3.85 29.94
N GLY A 87 -1.14 2.64 30.44
CA GLY A 87 -1.90 1.46 30.05
C GLY A 87 -1.39 0.78 28.79
N ASP A 88 -0.34 1.27 28.14
CA ASP A 88 0.14 0.59 26.95
C ASP A 88 0.59 -0.86 27.27
N LEU A 89 0.20 -1.83 26.45
CA LEU A 89 0.48 -3.23 26.71
C LEU A 89 1.90 -3.56 26.26
N HIS A 90 2.84 -3.56 27.21
CA HIS A 90 4.18 -4.07 26.90
C HIS A 90 4.17 -5.59 26.97
N GLY A 91 4.46 -6.21 25.83
CA GLY A 91 4.89 -7.60 25.80
C GLY A 91 6.07 -7.73 26.75
N CYS A 92 5.91 -8.53 27.81
CA CYS A 92 7.03 -8.88 28.67
C CYS A 92 8.05 -9.60 27.77
N LYS A 93 9.03 -8.86 27.23
CA LYS A 93 10.28 -9.42 26.72
C LYS A 93 11.05 -9.91 27.93
N GLY A 94 10.49 -10.86 28.66
CA GLY A 94 11.26 -11.74 29.49
C GLY A 94 12.27 -12.35 28.55
N LYS A 95 13.55 -11.98 28.71
CA LYS A 95 14.61 -12.90 28.34
C LYS A 95 14.24 -14.18 29.08
N PHE A 96 13.65 -15.14 28.39
CA PHE A 96 13.71 -16.52 28.80
C PHE A 96 15.21 -16.79 28.88
N VAL A 97 15.75 -16.58 30.07
CA VAL A 97 17.03 -17.16 30.44
C VAL A 97 16.74 -18.63 30.32
N ASP A 98 17.32 -19.27 29.32
CA ASP A 98 17.31 -20.72 29.15
C ASP A 98 17.74 -21.33 30.49
N MET A 99 16.77 -21.64 31.36
CA MET A 99 16.97 -22.54 32.49
C MET A 99 17.00 -23.95 31.91
N GLU A 100 18.00 -24.20 31.07
CA GLU A 100 18.52 -25.54 30.88
C GLU A 100 19.26 -25.91 32.16
N GLY A 101 18.65 -26.77 32.98
CA GLY A 101 19.34 -27.44 34.08
C GLY A 101 18.65 -27.28 35.41
N GLU A 102 17.89 -28.28 35.82
CA GLU A 102 18.40 -29.36 36.69
C GLU A 102 17.22 -30.25 37.07
N SER A 103 17.22 -31.48 36.54
CA SER A 103 16.34 -32.55 37.01
C SER A 103 16.75 -32.91 38.44
N SER A 104 16.06 -32.35 39.42
CA SER A 104 16.16 -32.75 40.81
C SER A 104 14.92 -33.56 41.15
N ASP A 105 15.02 -34.88 40.98
CA ASP A 105 14.16 -35.84 41.67
C ASP A 105 14.46 -35.72 43.17
N ASP A 106 13.63 -35.03 43.94
CA ASP A 106 13.52 -35.27 45.39
C ASP A 106 12.14 -34.83 45.93
N ASP A 107 11.37 -35.87 46.18
CA ASP A 107 10.35 -36.08 47.21
C ASP A 107 10.57 -35.23 48.49
N ASP A 108 9.58 -34.43 48.90
CA ASP A 108 8.84 -34.67 50.15
C ASP A 108 7.77 -33.59 50.39
N GLY A 109 6.64 -34.01 50.94
CA GLY A 109 5.45 -33.19 51.11
C GLY A 109 5.57 -32.06 52.15
N LEU A 110 4.73 -31.05 51.99
CA LEU A 110 3.90 -30.47 53.06
C LEU A 110 2.94 -29.41 52.45
N GLN A 111 1.65 -29.69 52.58
CA GLN A 111 0.54 -28.81 52.20
C GLN A 111 0.53 -27.55 53.09
N GLY A 112 0.80 -26.40 52.50
CA GLY A 112 0.49 -25.09 53.07
C GLY A 112 -0.24 -24.23 52.03
N PRO A 113 -1.31 -23.51 52.39
CA PRO A 113 -2.05 -22.67 51.46
C PRO A 113 -1.27 -21.37 51.22
N VAL A 114 -0.24 -21.44 50.38
CA VAL A 114 0.44 -20.24 49.91
C VAL A 114 -0.34 -19.71 48.73
N ASN A 115 -1.02 -18.59 48.97
CA ASN A 115 -1.72 -17.78 47.98
C ASN A 115 -0.71 -17.25 46.95
N ARG A 116 -0.41 -18.07 45.93
CA ARG A 116 0.55 -17.82 44.88
C ARG A 116 -0.22 -17.66 43.57
N TYR A 117 -0.53 -16.41 43.22
CA TYR A 117 -0.86 -16.00 41.86
C TYR A 117 0.41 -16.08 40.98
N PHE A 118 0.96 -17.29 40.81
CA PHE A 118 1.91 -17.54 39.74
C PHE A 118 1.08 -17.98 38.54
N CYS A 119 0.99 -17.12 37.54
CA CYS A 119 0.49 -17.50 36.22
C CYS A 119 1.33 -18.68 35.74
N HIS A 120 0.70 -19.85 35.58
CA HIS A 120 1.36 -21.01 34.99
C HIS A 120 1.82 -20.63 33.58
N ALA A 121 3.13 -20.77 33.33
CA ALA A 121 3.77 -20.35 32.08
C ALA A 121 3.50 -21.30 30.89
N ASP A 122 2.74 -22.39 31.09
CA ASP A 122 2.55 -23.45 30.09
C ASP A 122 1.49 -23.15 29.01
N ASP A 123 0.65 -22.13 29.18
CA ASP A 123 -0.44 -21.87 28.22
C ASP A 123 -0.07 -20.88 27.08
N GLY A 124 1.20 -20.47 26.95
CA GLY A 124 1.63 -19.55 25.88
C GLY A 124 0.97 -18.16 25.88
N HIS A 125 0.09 -17.88 26.85
CA HIS A 125 -0.51 -16.58 27.04
C HIS A 125 0.52 -15.64 27.67
N CYS A 126 1.19 -14.85 26.83
CA CYS A 126 2.03 -13.76 27.27
C CYS A 126 1.21 -12.83 28.17
N CYS A 127 1.50 -12.79 29.48
CA CYS A 127 0.85 -11.85 30.39
C CYS A 127 1.27 -10.42 30.02
N LEU A 128 0.40 -9.71 29.31
CA LEU A 128 0.57 -8.29 29.03
C LEU A 128 0.25 -7.54 30.33
N ILE A 129 1.26 -6.88 30.90
CA ILE A 129 1.08 -6.02 32.08
C ILE A 129 0.91 -4.59 31.55
N PRO A 130 -0.19 -3.90 31.87
CA PRO A 130 -0.37 -2.50 31.50
C PRO A 130 0.81 -1.66 32.01
N ALA A 131 1.49 -0.96 31.12
CA ALA A 131 2.59 -0.09 31.49
C ALA A 131 2.07 1.10 32.31
N LEU A 132 2.82 1.49 33.34
CA LEU A 132 2.55 2.75 34.05
C LEU A 132 2.82 3.98 33.18
N GLY A 133 3.48 3.81 32.03
CA GLY A 133 3.81 4.87 31.06
C GLY A 133 4.46 6.08 31.71
N TRP A 134 4.06 7.26 31.25
CA TRP A 134 4.53 8.55 31.76
C TRP A 134 4.27 8.76 33.26
N SER A 135 3.33 8.05 33.89
CA SER A 135 3.01 8.24 35.31
C SER A 135 4.18 7.95 36.24
N ARG A 136 5.22 7.24 35.77
CA ARG A 136 6.50 7.02 36.47
C ARG A 136 7.18 8.32 36.88
N VAL A 137 7.00 9.41 36.13
CA VAL A 137 7.55 10.74 36.48
C VAL A 137 7.00 11.26 37.80
N SER A 138 5.80 10.83 38.19
CA SER A 138 5.20 11.17 39.49
C SER A 138 5.92 10.52 40.68
N HIS A 139 6.87 9.61 40.44
CA HIS A 139 7.67 8.96 41.48
C HIS A 139 9.09 9.52 41.60
N VAL A 140 9.48 10.48 40.76
CA VAL A 140 10.82 11.09 40.80
C VAL A 140 11.02 11.93 42.07
N CYS A 141 10.14 12.89 42.33
CA CYS A 141 10.12 13.66 43.57
C CYS A 141 8.72 14.25 43.84
N SER A 142 8.50 14.78 45.05
CA SER A 142 7.21 15.38 45.44
C SER A 142 6.80 16.56 44.56
N TYR A 143 7.76 17.36 44.10
CA TYR A 143 7.50 18.50 43.21
C TYR A 143 6.97 18.02 41.85
N TRP A 144 7.64 17.06 41.21
CA TRP A 144 7.21 16.49 39.93
C TRP A 144 5.83 15.85 40.04
N ARG A 145 5.58 15.11 41.12
CA ARG A 145 4.26 14.57 41.44
C ARG A 145 3.19 15.66 41.50
N SER A 146 3.46 16.74 42.23
CA SER A 146 2.52 17.85 42.37
C SER A 146 2.21 18.51 41.03
N VAL A 147 3.22 18.70 40.18
CA VAL A 147 3.06 19.29 38.84
C VAL A 147 2.24 18.35 37.94
N ALA A 148 2.58 17.06 37.90
CA ALA A 148 1.90 16.04 37.10
C ALA A 148 0.44 15.84 37.50
N ILE A 149 0.15 15.67 38.80
CA ILE A 149 -1.22 15.49 39.30
C ILE A 149 -2.04 16.79 39.16
N GLY A 150 -1.40 17.95 39.27
CA GLY A 150 -2.07 19.25 39.17
C GLY A 150 -2.56 19.61 37.76
N ASN A 151 -1.90 19.09 36.73
CA ASN A 151 -2.23 19.37 35.33
C ASN A 151 -3.22 18.34 34.76
N ALA A 152 -4.45 18.78 34.51
CA ALA A 152 -5.54 17.94 34.01
C ALA A 152 -5.35 17.45 32.57
N MET A 153 -4.57 18.16 31.73
CA MET A 153 -4.33 17.77 30.32
C MET A 153 -3.63 16.42 30.20
N LEU A 154 -2.79 16.06 31.18
CA LEU A 154 -2.10 14.77 31.18
C LEU A 154 -3.04 13.58 31.43
N TRP A 155 -4.29 13.85 31.86
CA TRP A 155 -5.27 12.85 32.26
C TRP A 155 -6.48 12.79 31.31
N THR A 156 -6.41 13.39 30.13
CA THR A 156 -7.53 13.41 29.17
C THR A 156 -7.62 12.16 28.31
N THR A 157 -6.51 11.44 28.11
CA THR A 157 -6.47 10.15 27.43
C THR A 157 -6.74 9.04 28.45
N ILE A 158 -7.84 8.28 28.26
CA ILE A 158 -8.31 7.29 29.23
C ILE A 158 -8.00 5.87 28.76
N PRO A 159 -7.05 5.16 29.40
CA PRO A 159 -6.68 3.80 29.02
C PRO A 159 -7.61 2.78 29.70
N LEU A 160 -8.55 2.20 28.95
CA LEU A 160 -9.62 1.35 29.49
C LEU A 160 -9.22 -0.09 29.84
N ASN A 161 -7.95 -0.43 29.72
CA ASN A 161 -7.40 -1.70 30.19
C ASN A 161 -6.98 -1.66 31.67
N LEU A 162 -7.04 -0.49 32.32
CA LEU A 162 -6.85 -0.39 33.77
C LEU A 162 -8.13 -0.76 34.53
N CYS A 163 -7.97 -1.20 35.79
CA CYS A 163 -9.11 -1.47 36.65
C CYS A 163 -9.86 -0.20 37.07
N THR A 164 -11.17 -0.34 37.33
CA THR A 164 -12.11 0.74 37.63
C THR A 164 -11.64 1.78 38.66
N PRO A 165 -10.95 1.43 39.77
CA PRO A 165 -10.44 2.43 40.71
C PRO A 165 -9.44 3.42 40.08
N TRP A 166 -8.56 2.95 39.20
CA TRP A 166 -7.61 3.81 38.51
C TRP A 166 -8.29 4.73 37.51
N ILE A 167 -9.25 4.20 36.75
CA ILE A 167 -10.03 5.00 35.80
C ILE A 167 -10.80 6.12 36.52
N ARG A 168 -11.36 5.83 37.70
CA ARG A 168 -12.01 6.84 38.55
C ARG A 168 -11.04 7.96 38.93
N ASP A 169 -9.82 7.62 39.33
CA ASP A 169 -8.79 8.59 39.67
C ASP A 169 -8.37 9.44 38.46
N ILE A 170 -8.21 8.82 37.29
CA ILE A 170 -7.90 9.53 36.03
C ILE A 170 -9.04 10.50 35.68
N LEU A 171 -10.30 10.03 35.73
CA LEU A 171 -11.48 10.87 35.50
C LEU A 171 -11.54 12.06 36.47
N LEU A 172 -11.24 11.84 37.75
CA LEU A 172 -11.19 12.92 38.74
C LEU A 172 -10.10 13.96 38.42
N ARG A 173 -8.92 13.49 37.98
CA ARG A 173 -7.77 14.35 37.65
C ARG A 173 -7.93 15.10 36.32
N SER A 174 -8.68 14.54 35.38
CA SER A 174 -9.05 15.18 34.09
C SER A 174 -9.98 16.40 34.26
N LYS A 175 -10.60 16.55 35.45
CA LYS A 175 -11.51 17.65 35.80
C LYS A 175 -12.70 17.75 34.82
N SER A 176 -12.81 18.84 34.06
CA SER A 176 -13.88 19.09 33.08
C SER A 176 -13.37 19.19 31.65
N LEU A 177 -12.11 18.80 31.42
CA LEU A 177 -11.51 18.77 30.10
C LEU A 177 -12.17 17.72 29.22
N ALA A 178 -12.00 17.89 27.91
CA ALA A 178 -12.46 16.92 26.94
C ALA A 178 -11.66 15.62 27.06
N LEU A 179 -12.31 14.49 26.79
CA LEU A 179 -11.73 13.15 26.99
C LEU A 179 -11.51 12.46 25.65
N ASP A 180 -10.39 11.76 25.52
CA ASP A 180 -10.10 10.86 24.42
C ASP A 180 -10.02 9.44 24.97
N ILE A 181 -10.69 8.51 24.31
CA ILE A 181 -10.89 7.17 24.84
C ILE A 181 -10.52 6.16 23.78
N THR A 182 -9.67 5.21 24.16
CA THR A 182 -9.36 4.01 23.37
C THR A 182 -9.93 2.81 24.10
N ILE A 183 -10.80 2.05 23.42
CA ILE A 183 -11.50 0.87 23.93
C ILE A 183 -10.88 -0.38 23.29
N PRO A 184 -9.89 -1.02 23.93
CA PRO A 184 -9.28 -2.22 23.40
C PRO A 184 -10.23 -3.43 23.45
N CYS A 185 -9.90 -4.49 22.71
CA CYS A 185 -10.67 -5.73 22.67
C CYS A 185 -10.94 -6.36 24.05
N ASP A 186 -10.03 -6.19 24.99
CA ASP A 186 -10.04 -6.75 26.34
C ASP A 186 -10.42 -5.72 27.43
N ALA A 187 -11.02 -4.58 27.02
CA ALA A 187 -11.41 -3.53 27.94
C ALA A 187 -12.32 -4.02 29.07
N ASN A 188 -12.14 -3.44 30.26
CA ASN A 188 -13.04 -3.68 31.38
C ASN A 188 -14.36 -2.90 31.15
N TRP A 189 -15.46 -3.61 30.88
CA TRP A 189 -16.76 -2.99 30.58
C TRP A 189 -17.34 -2.13 31.70
N ASP A 190 -17.02 -2.43 32.97
CA ASP A 190 -17.43 -1.57 34.08
C ASP A 190 -16.70 -0.22 34.03
N ALA A 191 -15.41 -0.25 33.65
CA ALA A 191 -14.64 0.97 33.42
C ALA A 191 -15.14 1.74 32.20
N VAL A 192 -15.44 1.05 31.09
CA VAL A 192 -16.00 1.64 29.87
C VAL A 192 -17.31 2.35 30.20
N SER A 193 -18.27 1.67 30.84
CA SER A 193 -19.56 2.24 31.22
C SER A 193 -19.41 3.47 32.13
N MET A 194 -18.48 3.43 33.08
CA MET A 194 -18.18 4.58 33.95
C MET A 194 -17.66 5.78 33.15
N VAL A 195 -16.81 5.57 32.15
CA VAL A 195 -16.29 6.66 31.30
C VAL A 195 -17.35 7.17 30.32
N LEU A 196 -18.11 6.28 29.70
CA LEU A 196 -19.22 6.62 28.80
C LEU A 196 -20.34 7.38 29.53
N SER A 197 -20.49 7.23 30.85
CA SER A 197 -21.37 8.10 31.66
C SER A 197 -21.00 9.59 31.58
N GLN A 198 -19.77 9.91 31.17
CA GLN A 198 -19.27 11.27 30.94
C GLN A 198 -19.36 11.68 29.47
N PHE A 199 -20.29 11.13 28.70
CA PHE A 199 -20.41 11.27 27.24
C PHE A 199 -20.29 12.72 26.73
N HIS A 200 -20.88 13.67 27.44
CA HIS A 200 -20.84 15.11 27.13
C HIS A 200 -19.43 15.73 27.11
N ARG A 201 -18.43 15.07 27.70
CA ARG A 201 -17.02 15.50 27.72
C ARG A 201 -16.18 14.82 26.64
N ILE A 202 -16.66 13.73 26.05
CA ILE A 202 -15.87 12.92 25.14
C ILE A 202 -15.68 13.68 23.82
N ARG A 203 -14.43 13.72 23.37
CA ARG A 203 -13.98 14.31 22.10
C ARG A 203 -13.65 13.24 21.08
N SER A 204 -12.98 12.17 21.47
CA SER A 204 -12.60 11.08 20.58
C SER A 204 -12.95 9.73 21.19
N ILE A 205 -13.55 8.86 20.40
CA ILE A 205 -13.76 7.44 20.72
C ILE A 205 -13.08 6.63 19.62
N ASP A 206 -12.14 5.79 20.02
CA ASP A 206 -11.55 4.75 19.19
C ASP A 206 -11.82 3.40 19.85
N ALA A 207 -12.52 2.50 19.18
CA ALA A 207 -12.97 1.25 19.77
C ALA A 207 -12.68 0.07 18.87
N GLU A 208 -11.93 -0.92 19.37
CA GLU A 208 -11.60 -2.12 18.61
C GLU A 208 -12.80 -3.09 18.52
N ARG A 209 -13.75 -3.02 19.48
CA ARG A 209 -14.91 -3.93 19.62
C ARG A 209 -16.17 -3.29 20.22
N ASN A 210 -17.27 -4.03 20.08
CA ASN A 210 -18.57 -3.84 20.75
C ASN A 210 -19.27 -2.51 20.42
N ALA A 211 -19.61 -2.36 19.14
CA ALA A 211 -20.44 -1.27 18.64
C ALA A 211 -21.77 -1.12 19.42
N GLY A 212 -22.36 -2.23 19.91
CA GLY A 212 -23.66 -2.22 20.60
C GLY A 212 -23.71 -1.31 21.83
N ILE A 213 -22.73 -1.40 22.74
CA ILE A 213 -22.72 -0.55 23.94
C ILE A 213 -22.53 0.92 23.55
N ILE A 214 -21.61 1.19 22.62
CA ILE A 214 -21.39 2.55 22.13
C ILE A 214 -22.66 3.10 21.47
N SER A 215 -23.38 2.27 20.71
CA SER A 215 -24.68 2.55 20.10
C SER A 215 -25.71 2.98 21.14
N ASP A 216 -25.83 2.22 22.25
CA ASP A 216 -26.77 2.54 23.32
C ASP A 216 -26.49 3.92 23.94
N TYR A 217 -25.22 4.28 24.13
CA TYR A 217 -24.85 5.61 24.65
C TYR A 217 -25.05 6.73 23.61
N ILE A 218 -24.66 6.52 22.35
CA ILE A 218 -24.85 7.45 21.23
C ILE A 218 -26.34 7.75 21.01
N THR A 219 -27.21 6.74 21.10
CA THR A 219 -28.64 6.92 20.89
C THR A 219 -29.33 7.62 22.07
N THR A 220 -28.80 7.47 23.29
CA THR A 220 -29.40 8.02 24.50
C THR A 220 -28.82 9.35 24.96
N HIS A 221 -27.60 9.73 24.53
CA HIS A 221 -26.88 10.91 25.00
C HIS A 221 -26.35 11.78 23.85
N SER A 222 -26.40 13.10 24.01
CA SER A 222 -25.75 14.05 23.08
C SER A 222 -24.29 14.27 23.45
N ALA A 223 -23.37 14.10 22.48
CA ALA A 223 -21.96 14.44 22.63
C ALA A 223 -21.57 15.64 21.75
N ARG A 224 -21.88 16.84 22.23
CA ARG A 224 -21.59 18.10 21.51
C ARG A 224 -20.11 18.41 21.31
N ARG A 225 -19.23 17.67 21.98
CA ARG A 225 -17.76 17.78 21.88
C ARG A 225 -17.12 16.69 21.04
N LEU A 226 -17.89 15.70 20.59
CA LEU A 226 -17.37 14.59 19.81
C LEU A 226 -16.86 15.12 18.46
N GLU A 227 -15.58 14.89 18.20
CA GLU A 227 -14.86 15.27 17.00
C GLU A 227 -14.46 14.04 16.17
N SER A 228 -14.20 12.91 16.82
CA SER A 228 -13.84 11.64 16.14
C SER A 228 -14.58 10.44 16.76
N LEU A 229 -15.16 9.60 15.92
CA LEU A 229 -15.75 8.32 16.28
C LEU A 229 -15.23 7.24 15.33
N ARG A 230 -14.36 6.36 15.84
CA ARG A 230 -13.78 5.25 15.10
C ARG A 230 -14.14 3.94 15.81
N ILE A 231 -14.69 3.00 15.05
CA ILE A 231 -15.01 1.65 15.52
C ILE A 231 -14.38 0.68 14.50
N ASP A 232 -13.55 -0.23 14.98
CA ASP A 232 -12.83 -1.21 14.14
C ASP A 232 -13.68 -2.48 13.89
N HIS A 233 -13.28 -3.24 12.89
CA HIS A 233 -13.95 -4.35 12.24
C HIS A 233 -14.02 -5.66 13.02
N SER A 234 -13.56 -5.69 14.28
CA SER A 234 -13.30 -6.98 14.90
C SER A 234 -14.57 -7.63 15.49
N LEU A 235 -15.20 -8.47 14.65
CA LEU A 235 -16.05 -9.62 15.01
C LEU A 235 -17.49 -9.37 15.50
N GLY A 236 -17.96 -8.12 15.56
CA GLY A 236 -19.36 -7.81 15.90
C GLY A 236 -20.24 -7.62 14.66
N ASN A 237 -21.28 -8.44 14.49
CA ASN A 237 -22.23 -8.30 13.37
C ASN A 237 -23.32 -7.23 13.60
N ASP A 238 -23.39 -6.63 14.79
CA ASP A 238 -24.47 -5.71 15.12
C ASP A 238 -24.20 -4.33 14.49
N PRO A 239 -25.05 -3.86 13.56
CA PRO A 239 -24.87 -2.57 12.93
C PRO A 239 -25.04 -1.43 13.96
N LEU A 240 -24.23 -0.38 13.83
CA LEU A 240 -24.35 0.80 14.69
C LEU A 240 -25.62 1.59 14.30
N CYS A 241 -26.43 1.92 15.31
CA CYS A 241 -27.57 2.82 15.15
C CYS A 241 -27.13 4.24 15.50
N LEU A 242 -26.94 5.08 14.48
CA LEU A 242 -26.72 6.51 14.67
C LEU A 242 -28.06 7.21 14.85
N SER A 243 -28.09 8.32 15.59
CA SER A 243 -29.31 9.12 15.71
C SER A 243 -29.65 9.81 14.38
N ASP A 244 -30.92 9.86 14.00
CA ASP A 244 -31.39 10.62 12.81
C ASP A 244 -31.07 12.11 12.89
N ASP A 245 -30.72 12.63 14.07
CA ASP A 245 -30.41 14.04 14.32
C ASP A 245 -28.93 14.26 14.67
N MET A 246 -28.03 13.73 13.84
CA MET A 246 -26.59 13.85 14.08
C MET A 246 -26.10 15.29 14.13
N ILE A 247 -26.73 16.20 13.39
CA ILE A 247 -26.35 17.63 13.35
C ILE A 247 -26.47 18.25 14.75
N HIS A 248 -27.56 17.97 15.46
CA HIS A 248 -27.77 18.53 16.79
C HIS A 248 -27.06 17.73 17.89
N CYS A 249 -26.91 16.42 17.70
CA CYS A 249 -26.23 15.55 18.66
C CYS A 249 -24.71 15.69 18.63
N TYR A 250 -24.11 15.87 17.45
CA TYR A 250 -22.67 15.83 17.15
C TYR A 250 -22.19 16.98 16.24
N PRO A 251 -22.45 18.26 16.59
CA PRO A 251 -22.14 19.42 15.73
C PRO A 251 -20.65 19.65 15.44
N ARG A 252 -19.75 18.87 16.05
CA ARG A 252 -18.29 19.00 15.90
C ARG A 252 -17.64 17.76 15.28
N LEU A 253 -18.44 16.75 14.90
CA LEU A 253 -17.92 15.51 14.36
C LEU A 253 -17.23 15.77 13.02
N LYS A 254 -15.93 15.50 12.98
CA LYS A 254 -15.06 15.64 11.82
C LYS A 254 -14.69 14.30 11.22
N GLU A 255 -14.66 13.26 12.04
CA GLU A 255 -14.27 11.91 11.63
C GLU A 255 -15.29 10.89 12.11
N LEU A 256 -15.77 10.08 11.18
CA LEU A 256 -16.68 8.98 11.43
C LEU A 256 -16.22 7.77 10.66
N SER A 257 -15.76 6.73 11.36
CA SER A 257 -15.34 5.46 10.78
C SER A 257 -16.06 4.34 11.52
N ILE A 258 -16.98 3.66 10.84
CA ILE A 258 -17.80 2.61 11.45
C ILE A 258 -17.89 1.39 10.53
N PRO A 259 -17.90 0.17 11.08
CA PRO A 259 -17.81 -1.03 10.27
C PRO A 259 -19.13 -1.35 9.56
N ALA A 260 -20.24 -1.15 10.27
CA ALA A 260 -21.58 -1.37 9.77
C ALA A 260 -22.54 -0.36 10.39
N ALA A 261 -23.49 0.12 9.59
CA ALA A 261 -24.57 0.98 10.06
C ALA A 261 -25.93 0.38 9.69
N ALA A 262 -26.95 0.62 10.51
CA ALA A 262 -28.31 0.18 10.18
C ALA A 262 -28.85 0.94 8.95
N PHE A 263 -28.51 2.23 8.87
CA PHE A 263 -28.87 3.15 7.79
C PHE A 263 -27.77 4.20 7.60
N LEU A 264 -27.77 4.88 6.45
CA LEU A 264 -26.87 6.01 6.23
C LEU A 264 -27.21 7.15 7.20
N PRO A 265 -26.22 7.68 7.94
CA PRO A 265 -26.46 8.79 8.85
C PRO A 265 -26.97 10.04 8.11
N SER A 266 -27.82 10.80 8.79
CA SER A 266 -28.20 12.13 8.32
C SER A 266 -26.97 13.06 8.35
N LEU A 267 -26.99 14.03 7.44
CA LEU A 267 -25.86 14.89 7.08
C LEU A 267 -25.19 15.49 8.31
N VAL A 268 -23.86 15.47 8.40
CA VAL A 268 -23.12 16.25 9.41
C VAL A 268 -22.25 17.26 8.68
N HIS A 269 -22.49 18.55 8.93
CA HIS A 269 -21.66 19.61 8.38
C HIS A 269 -20.25 19.55 9.00
N GLY A 270 -19.23 19.65 8.15
CA GLY A 270 -17.83 19.68 8.59
C GLY A 270 -17.18 18.32 8.75
N LEU A 271 -17.82 17.24 8.28
CA LEU A 271 -17.19 15.92 8.20
C LEU A 271 -16.05 15.95 7.17
N THR A 272 -14.84 15.61 7.63
CA THR A 272 -13.61 15.57 6.84
C THR A 272 -13.18 14.14 6.53
N HIS A 273 -13.51 13.19 7.41
CA HIS A 273 -13.19 11.78 7.24
C HIS A 273 -14.45 10.95 7.45
N PHE A 274 -14.82 10.17 6.45
CA PHE A 274 -15.95 9.26 6.49
C PHE A 274 -15.53 7.87 6.00
N ALA A 275 -15.75 6.86 6.82
CA ALA A 275 -15.57 5.47 6.46
C ALA A 275 -16.77 4.66 6.93
N LEU A 276 -17.39 3.92 6.01
CA LEU A 276 -18.52 3.05 6.28
C LEU A 276 -18.40 1.81 5.43
N LEU A 277 -18.30 0.62 6.05
CA LEU A 277 -18.00 -0.60 5.29
C LEU A 277 -19.19 -1.50 4.99
N SER A 278 -20.34 -1.26 5.61
CA SER A 278 -21.56 -1.98 5.31
C SER A 278 -22.76 -1.21 5.79
N VAL A 279 -23.88 -1.36 5.09
CA VAL A 279 -25.18 -0.85 5.53
C VAL A 279 -26.18 -1.99 5.48
N GLU A 280 -26.87 -2.24 6.59
CA GLU A 280 -27.90 -3.29 6.67
C GLU A 280 -29.04 -3.02 5.67
N VAL A 281 -29.50 -1.77 5.61
CA VAL A 281 -30.50 -1.31 4.65
C VAL A 281 -29.83 -0.35 3.67
N PRO A 282 -29.48 -0.80 2.46
CA PRO A 282 -28.87 0.07 1.47
C PRO A 282 -29.74 1.31 1.20
N PRO A 283 -29.15 2.51 1.22
CA PRO A 283 -29.87 3.75 0.94
C PRO A 283 -30.40 3.75 -0.49
N SER A 284 -31.58 4.35 -0.70
CA SER A 284 -32.02 4.67 -2.06
C SER A 284 -30.96 5.48 -2.81
N VAL A 285 -30.89 5.36 -4.13
CA VAL A 285 -29.94 6.11 -4.98
C VAL A 285 -29.97 7.61 -4.69
N ASN A 286 -31.17 8.19 -4.54
CA ASN A 286 -31.34 9.60 -4.17
C ASN A 286 -30.86 9.90 -2.74
N GLY A 287 -31.06 8.98 -1.80
CA GLY A 287 -30.56 9.11 -0.43
C GLY A 287 -29.04 9.16 -0.38
N LEU A 288 -28.38 8.22 -1.08
CA LEU A 288 -26.92 8.19 -1.20
C LEU A 288 -26.38 9.43 -1.92
N TYR A 289 -27.01 9.83 -3.02
CA TYR A 289 -26.63 11.04 -3.76
C TYR A 289 -26.69 12.29 -2.87
N ASN A 290 -27.80 12.51 -2.16
CA ASN A 290 -27.95 13.66 -1.28
C ASN A 290 -26.98 13.59 -0.10
N PHE A 291 -26.69 12.40 0.41
CA PHE A 291 -25.67 12.19 1.42
C PHE A 291 -24.29 12.64 0.93
N ILE A 292 -23.81 12.09 -0.18
CA ILE A 292 -22.48 12.41 -0.72
C ILE A 292 -22.39 13.90 -1.12
N LYS A 293 -23.45 14.46 -1.69
CA LYS A 293 -23.52 15.88 -2.03
C LYS A 293 -23.36 16.81 -0.82
N SER A 294 -23.75 16.36 0.37
CA SER A 294 -23.59 17.15 1.60
C SER A 294 -22.17 17.17 2.14
N LEU A 295 -21.31 16.29 1.67
CA LEU A 295 -19.93 16.11 2.12
C LEU A 295 -18.98 17.10 1.42
N GLU A 296 -19.33 18.38 1.37
CA GLU A 296 -18.59 19.41 0.61
C GLU A 296 -17.13 19.58 1.08
N GLY A 297 -16.85 19.28 2.36
CA GLY A 297 -15.52 19.40 2.99
C GLY A 297 -14.78 18.09 3.18
N ILE A 298 -15.21 17.00 2.53
CA ILE A 298 -14.62 15.67 2.74
C ILE A 298 -13.21 15.59 2.15
N GLN A 299 -12.29 15.02 2.92
CA GLN A 299 -10.91 14.73 2.55
C GLN A 299 -10.70 13.23 2.37
N TYR A 300 -11.29 12.42 3.25
CA TYR A 300 -11.19 10.96 3.19
C TYR A 300 -12.60 10.36 3.09
N LEU A 301 -12.88 9.62 2.00
CA LEU A 301 -14.14 8.94 1.77
C LEU A 301 -13.92 7.45 1.51
N HIS A 302 -14.37 6.59 2.41
CA HIS A 302 -14.34 5.14 2.27
C HIS A 302 -15.76 4.56 2.34
N LEU A 303 -16.22 3.93 1.27
CA LEU A 303 -17.51 3.26 1.19
C LEU A 303 -17.30 1.81 0.75
N GLU A 304 -17.64 0.86 1.61
CA GLU A 304 -17.69 -0.56 1.26
C GLU A 304 -19.14 -1.06 1.36
N ASN A 305 -19.60 -1.81 0.37
CA ASN A 305 -20.92 -2.47 0.33
C ASN A 305 -22.12 -1.56 0.70
N CYS A 306 -22.02 -0.25 0.42
CA CYS A 306 -23.02 0.76 0.80
C CYS A 306 -24.10 0.97 -0.26
N PHE A 307 -24.06 0.26 -1.39
CA PHE A 307 -24.88 0.56 -2.56
C PHE A 307 -26.04 -0.43 -2.69
N SER A 308 -27.22 0.05 -3.09
CA SER A 308 -28.32 -0.86 -3.45
C SER A 308 -27.97 -1.68 -4.69
N MET A 309 -28.42 -2.93 -4.70
CA MET A 309 -28.40 -3.80 -5.88
C MET A 309 -29.35 -3.20 -6.94
N GLY A 310 -28.82 -2.48 -7.92
CA GLY A 310 -29.62 -1.85 -8.97
C GLY A 310 -28.77 -1.16 -10.03
N HIS A 311 -29.07 -1.41 -11.31
CA HIS A 311 -28.25 -1.01 -12.46
C HIS A 311 -28.41 0.46 -12.90
N GLU A 312 -29.13 1.29 -12.13
CA GLU A 312 -29.39 2.67 -12.53
C GLU A 312 -28.24 3.58 -12.10
N ASP A 313 -27.76 4.42 -13.02
CA ASP A 313 -26.77 5.47 -12.73
C ASP A 313 -27.24 6.35 -11.55
N ILE A 314 -26.30 6.85 -10.72
CA ILE A 314 -26.58 7.65 -9.50
C ILE A 314 -27.01 9.10 -9.83
N TYR A 315 -27.85 9.29 -10.85
CA TYR A 315 -28.27 10.57 -11.44
C TYR A 315 -27.25 11.22 -12.39
N PRO A 316 -27.73 12.01 -13.38
CA PRO A 316 -26.89 12.76 -14.30
C PRO A 316 -26.23 14.01 -13.69
N GLN A 317 -26.52 14.34 -12.42
CA GLN A 317 -25.94 15.53 -11.81
C GLN A 317 -24.60 15.20 -11.17
N THR A 318 -23.58 15.97 -11.51
CA THR A 318 -22.24 15.80 -10.98
C THR A 318 -22.10 16.44 -9.59
N ILE A 319 -21.50 15.69 -8.66
CA ILE A 319 -21.13 16.12 -7.31
C ILE A 319 -19.65 16.52 -7.33
N VAL A 320 -19.33 17.71 -6.81
CA VAL A 320 -17.94 18.19 -6.76
C VAL A 320 -17.39 18.00 -5.34
N LEU A 321 -16.38 17.15 -5.20
CA LEU A 321 -15.67 16.88 -3.95
C LEU A 321 -14.28 17.51 -4.00
N SER A 322 -14.23 18.84 -3.93
CA SER A 322 -13.01 19.65 -4.20
C SER A 322 -11.85 19.42 -3.23
N HIS A 323 -12.14 18.90 -2.04
CA HIS A 323 -11.16 18.67 -0.98
C HIS A 323 -10.77 17.21 -0.82
N LEU A 324 -11.27 16.32 -1.70
CA LEU A 324 -11.03 14.89 -1.58
C LEU A 324 -9.55 14.57 -1.82
N GLU A 325 -8.92 13.97 -0.81
CA GLU A 325 -7.53 13.51 -0.82
C GLU A 325 -7.45 12.00 -0.96
N THR A 326 -8.44 11.26 -0.45
CA THR A 326 -8.49 9.79 -0.52
C THR A 326 -9.90 9.30 -0.77
N LEU A 327 -10.07 8.50 -1.82
CA LEU A 327 -11.29 7.81 -2.20
C LEU A 327 -11.07 6.30 -2.15
N ILE A 328 -11.87 5.59 -1.36
CA ILE A 328 -11.85 4.12 -1.31
C ILE A 328 -13.27 3.61 -1.54
N LEU A 329 -13.46 2.84 -2.61
CA LEU A 329 -14.74 2.22 -2.92
C LEU A 329 -14.58 0.71 -2.99
N ARG A 330 -15.51 0.00 -2.37
CA ARG A 330 -15.60 -1.46 -2.47
C ARG A 330 -17.04 -1.92 -2.62
N GLY A 331 -17.26 -2.88 -3.50
CA GLY A 331 -18.57 -3.44 -3.79
C GLY A 331 -18.68 -3.85 -5.25
N GLN A 332 -19.90 -3.99 -5.75
CA GLN A 332 -20.13 -4.35 -7.15
C GLN A 332 -19.56 -3.31 -8.11
N ALA A 333 -19.03 -3.78 -9.24
CA ALA A 333 -18.43 -2.93 -10.28
C ALA A 333 -19.40 -1.82 -10.73
N SER A 334 -20.65 -2.15 -11.06
CA SER A 334 -21.65 -1.16 -11.49
C SER A 334 -21.94 -0.10 -10.44
N SER A 335 -22.03 -0.48 -9.17
CA SER A 335 -22.29 0.43 -8.07
C SER A 335 -21.13 1.39 -7.82
N CYS A 336 -19.90 0.86 -7.77
CA CYS A 336 -18.69 1.68 -7.65
C CYS A 336 -18.59 2.65 -8.82
N GLY A 337 -18.80 2.15 -10.04
CA GLY A 337 -18.75 2.96 -11.24
C GLY A 337 -19.81 4.04 -11.29
N ALA A 338 -21.05 3.74 -10.89
CA ALA A 338 -22.10 4.74 -10.86
C ALA A 338 -21.74 5.91 -9.93
N LEU A 339 -21.04 5.64 -8.81
CA LEU A 339 -20.53 6.71 -7.96
C LEU A 339 -19.38 7.47 -8.61
N ILE A 340 -18.38 6.77 -9.15
CA ILE A 340 -17.24 7.40 -9.86
C ILE A 340 -17.76 8.33 -10.95
N ARG A 341 -18.80 7.91 -11.70
CA ARG A 341 -19.39 8.73 -12.76
C ARG A 341 -20.11 9.98 -12.26
N SER A 342 -20.60 9.94 -11.03
CA SER A 342 -21.34 11.04 -10.43
C SER A 342 -20.46 12.02 -9.66
N ILE A 343 -19.15 11.76 -9.46
CA ILE A 343 -18.26 12.63 -8.68
C ILE A 343 -17.15 13.25 -9.55
N ILE A 344 -16.82 14.51 -9.27
CA ILE A 344 -15.59 15.18 -9.70
C ILE A 344 -14.74 15.40 -8.46
N TYR A 345 -13.49 14.96 -8.51
CA TYR A 345 -12.52 15.14 -7.45
C TYR A 345 -11.14 15.47 -8.04
N PRO A 346 -10.22 16.06 -7.26
CA PRO A 346 -8.89 16.39 -7.74
C PRO A 346 -8.15 15.18 -8.33
N PRO A 347 -7.47 15.30 -9.48
CA PRO A 347 -6.61 14.24 -10.03
C PRO A 347 -5.47 13.83 -9.09
N SER A 348 -5.19 14.67 -8.08
CA SER A 348 -4.24 14.42 -7.01
C SER A 348 -4.78 13.55 -5.87
N ALA A 349 -6.06 13.21 -5.85
CA ALA A 349 -6.60 12.32 -4.82
C ALA A 349 -6.03 10.90 -5.01
N SER A 350 -5.75 10.20 -3.89
CA SER A 350 -5.51 8.77 -3.92
C SER A 350 -6.84 8.05 -4.16
N THR A 351 -6.86 7.12 -5.12
CA THR A 351 -8.08 6.38 -5.48
C THR A 351 -7.85 4.88 -5.38
N THR A 352 -8.64 4.22 -4.54
CA THR A 352 -8.64 2.77 -4.36
C THR A 352 -10.02 2.20 -4.69
N LEU A 353 -10.08 1.28 -5.66
CA LEU A 353 -11.29 0.57 -6.05
C LEU A 353 -11.11 -0.94 -5.84
N TYR A 354 -12.05 -1.56 -5.14
CA TYR A 354 -12.16 -3.01 -4.99
C TYR A 354 -13.52 -3.45 -5.53
N MET A 355 -13.53 -3.87 -6.80
CA MET A 355 -14.76 -4.17 -7.52
C MET A 355 -15.01 -5.68 -7.56
N THR A 356 -16.19 -6.08 -7.11
CA THR A 356 -16.72 -7.42 -7.25
C THR A 356 -17.57 -7.54 -8.53
N PRO A 357 -17.75 -8.76 -9.08
CA PRO A 357 -18.55 -8.96 -10.27
C PRO A 357 -20.01 -8.51 -10.08
N ASP A 358 -20.61 -7.95 -11.12
CA ASP A 358 -22.04 -7.66 -11.18
C ASP A 358 -22.87 -8.95 -11.37
N GLU A 359 -24.13 -8.92 -10.91
CA GLU A 359 -25.15 -9.91 -11.27
C GLU A 359 -26.28 -9.20 -12.05
N PRO A 360 -26.53 -9.53 -13.34
CA PRO A 360 -25.84 -10.50 -14.18
C PRO A 360 -24.45 -10.01 -14.64
N GLN A 361 -23.59 -10.96 -15.06
CA GLN A 361 -22.24 -10.69 -15.53
C GLN A 361 -22.23 -9.90 -16.86
N ILE A 362 -21.24 -9.03 -17.04
CA ILE A 362 -21.11 -8.14 -18.20
C ILE A 362 -20.07 -8.69 -19.18
N SER A 363 -20.49 -8.95 -20.42
CA SER A 363 -19.68 -9.62 -21.45
C SER A 363 -18.85 -8.70 -22.30
N ASP A 364 -19.40 -7.53 -22.58
CA ASP A 364 -18.73 -6.56 -23.39
C ASP A 364 -17.76 -5.75 -22.54
N THR A 365 -16.50 -5.69 -22.97
CA THR A 365 -15.46 -4.95 -22.26
C THR A 365 -15.78 -3.46 -22.20
N SER A 366 -16.36 -2.88 -23.25
CA SER A 366 -16.72 -1.45 -23.27
C SER A 366 -17.87 -1.18 -22.30
N GLU A 367 -18.85 -2.09 -22.24
CA GLU A 367 -19.92 -2.04 -21.24
C GLU A 367 -19.36 -2.19 -19.82
N TYR A 368 -18.43 -3.12 -19.58
CA TYR A 368 -17.79 -3.28 -18.28
C TYR A 368 -17.04 -2.00 -17.88
N MET A 369 -16.21 -1.44 -18.77
CA MET A 369 -15.48 -0.20 -18.53
C MET A 369 -16.42 0.95 -18.16
N ARG A 370 -17.48 1.12 -18.96
CA ARG A 370 -18.50 2.14 -18.73
C ARG A 370 -19.24 1.93 -17.41
N ARG A 371 -19.69 0.71 -17.11
CA ARG A 371 -20.47 0.39 -15.90
C ARG A 371 -19.62 0.45 -14.63
N SER A 372 -18.37 0.00 -14.69
CA SER A 372 -17.40 0.10 -13.59
C SER A 372 -16.84 1.51 -13.39
N GLY A 373 -17.08 2.43 -14.34
CA GLY A 373 -16.56 3.80 -14.28
C GLY A 373 -15.04 3.87 -14.48
N LEU A 374 -14.42 2.78 -14.93
CA LEU A 374 -12.98 2.72 -15.19
C LEU A 374 -12.59 3.64 -16.34
N ASP A 375 -13.45 3.81 -17.35
CA ASP A 375 -13.22 4.75 -18.44
C ASP A 375 -13.01 6.18 -17.92
N MET A 376 -13.92 6.68 -17.10
CA MET A 376 -13.83 8.01 -16.51
C MET A 376 -12.72 8.12 -15.46
N LEU A 377 -12.49 7.07 -14.67
CA LEU A 377 -11.34 7.06 -13.75
C LEU A 377 -10.05 7.26 -14.54
N LEU A 378 -9.84 6.47 -15.60
CA LEU A 378 -8.64 6.54 -16.43
C LEU A 378 -8.51 7.90 -17.13
N GLU A 379 -9.61 8.47 -17.62
CA GLU A 379 -9.62 9.85 -18.14
C GLU A 379 -9.21 10.88 -17.07
N ASN A 380 -9.71 10.75 -15.84
CA ASN A 380 -9.38 11.66 -14.74
C ASN A 380 -7.90 11.58 -14.36
N ILE A 381 -7.33 10.37 -14.33
CA ILE A 381 -5.92 10.16 -13.98
C ILE A 381 -4.96 10.28 -15.17
N ALA A 382 -5.44 10.43 -16.40
CA ALA A 382 -4.59 10.50 -17.60
C ALA A 382 -3.62 11.71 -17.55
N SER A 383 -3.98 12.75 -16.80
CA SER A 383 -3.12 13.93 -16.57
C SER A 383 -2.16 13.78 -15.39
N THR A 384 -2.32 12.73 -14.58
CA THR A 384 -1.54 12.50 -13.37
C THR A 384 -0.24 11.80 -13.73
N VAL A 385 0.88 12.36 -13.26
CA VAL A 385 2.20 11.74 -13.40
C VAL A 385 2.36 10.69 -12.32
N TYR A 386 2.59 9.44 -12.74
CA TYR A 386 2.97 8.36 -11.86
C TYR A 386 4.45 8.06 -12.07
N HIS A 387 5.17 7.78 -10.98
CA HIS A 387 6.55 7.34 -11.07
C HIS A 387 6.62 5.84 -11.31
N SER A 388 5.81 5.06 -10.58
CA SER A 388 5.72 3.62 -10.71
C SER A 388 4.30 3.14 -10.97
N LEU A 389 4.19 2.11 -11.80
CA LEU A 389 2.96 1.40 -12.10
C LEU A 389 3.21 -0.10 -12.07
N HIS A 390 2.31 -0.81 -11.40
CA HIS A 390 2.24 -2.25 -11.37
C HIS A 390 0.90 -2.69 -11.94
N VAL A 391 0.94 -3.61 -12.90
CA VAL A 391 -0.25 -4.21 -13.48
C VAL A 391 -0.12 -5.72 -13.38
N SER A 392 -1.08 -6.35 -12.72
CA SER A 392 -1.09 -7.77 -12.44
C SER A 392 -2.43 -8.36 -12.79
N CYS A 393 -2.42 -9.51 -13.46
CA CYS A 393 -3.63 -10.28 -13.67
C CYS A 393 -3.34 -11.74 -13.31
N VAL A 394 -4.04 -12.20 -12.28
CA VAL A 394 -3.83 -13.51 -11.65
C VAL A 394 -5.13 -14.29 -11.55
N GLU A 395 -5.03 -15.60 -11.70
CA GLU A 395 -6.11 -16.53 -11.42
C GLU A 395 -6.22 -16.70 -9.89
N THR A 396 -7.37 -16.37 -9.29
CA THR A 396 -7.58 -16.42 -7.83
C THR A 396 -8.16 -17.74 -7.34
N GLY A 397 -8.50 -18.64 -8.25
CA GLY A 397 -9.10 -19.95 -7.99
C GLY A 397 -9.58 -20.58 -9.29
N PRO A 398 -10.21 -21.77 -9.25
CA PRO A 398 -10.56 -22.55 -10.45
C PRO A 398 -11.59 -21.88 -11.38
N SER A 399 -12.07 -20.69 -11.03
CA SER A 399 -13.16 -20.01 -11.74
C SER A 399 -13.14 -18.48 -11.56
N GLY A 400 -11.99 -17.90 -11.23
CA GLY A 400 -11.90 -16.51 -10.80
C GLY A 400 -10.62 -15.84 -11.28
N TRP A 401 -10.77 -14.60 -11.74
CA TRP A 401 -9.67 -13.75 -12.19
C TRP A 401 -9.63 -12.48 -11.37
N GLN A 402 -8.43 -12.01 -11.10
CA GLN A 402 -8.19 -10.73 -10.46
C GLN A 402 -7.27 -9.91 -11.33
N LEU A 403 -7.72 -8.71 -11.69
CA LEU A 403 -6.90 -7.69 -12.33
C LEU A 403 -6.57 -6.61 -11.29
N VAL A 404 -5.29 -6.37 -11.07
CA VAL A 404 -4.75 -5.36 -10.16
C VAL A 404 -4.00 -4.31 -10.96
N VAL A 405 -4.32 -3.04 -10.74
CA VAL A 405 -3.53 -1.89 -11.22
C VAL A 405 -3.15 -1.08 -10.01
N ALA A 406 -1.87 -0.84 -9.80
CA ALA A 406 -1.34 -0.13 -8.66
C ALA A 406 -0.35 0.95 -9.13
N GLY A 407 -0.55 2.20 -8.76
CA GLY A 407 0.31 3.32 -9.14
C GLY A 407 0.78 4.14 -7.94
N GLN A 408 2.03 4.60 -7.99
CA GLN A 408 2.58 5.55 -7.02
C GLN A 408 3.21 6.74 -7.75
N ARG A 409 2.97 7.94 -7.22
CA ARG A 409 3.52 9.19 -7.75
C ARG A 409 4.89 9.48 -7.17
N ASP A 410 5.08 9.14 -5.91
CA ASP A 410 6.36 9.32 -5.24
C ASP A 410 7.39 8.28 -5.74
N PRO A 411 8.66 8.69 -5.90
CA PRO A 411 9.73 7.78 -6.26
C PRO A 411 9.87 6.63 -5.27
N CYS A 412 9.67 5.40 -5.74
CA CYS A 412 9.84 4.19 -4.97
C CYS A 412 10.69 3.19 -5.76
N GLN A 413 11.52 2.44 -5.04
CA GLN A 413 12.18 1.29 -5.64
C GLN A 413 11.18 0.14 -5.70
N ILE A 414 10.91 -0.37 -6.91
CA ILE A 414 10.03 -1.53 -7.14
C ILE A 414 10.55 -2.81 -6.44
N GLY A 415 11.80 -2.83 -5.98
CA GLY A 415 12.48 -4.00 -5.42
C GLY A 415 11.81 -4.67 -4.21
N ASP A 416 11.01 -3.93 -3.43
CA ASP A 416 10.31 -4.46 -2.23
C ASP A 416 8.87 -4.93 -2.52
N TYR A 417 8.51 -5.17 -3.78
CA TYR A 417 7.15 -5.53 -4.14
C TYR A 417 6.65 -6.80 -3.44
N ILE A 418 5.56 -6.65 -2.69
CA ILE A 418 4.84 -7.75 -2.02
C ILE A 418 3.94 -8.42 -3.08
N ARG A 419 4.22 -9.69 -3.39
CA ARG A 419 3.42 -10.49 -4.34
C ARG A 419 1.92 -10.40 -4.04
N ASP A 420 1.12 -10.14 -5.08
CA ASP A 420 -0.36 -10.15 -4.96
C ASP A 420 -0.90 -11.55 -4.62
N SER A 421 -0.19 -12.61 -5.01
CA SER A 421 -0.63 -14.00 -4.87
C SER A 421 -0.82 -14.47 -3.43
N THR A 422 -0.38 -13.69 -2.42
CA THR A 422 -0.66 -14.00 -1.00
C THR A 422 -1.98 -13.41 -0.52
N ARG A 423 -2.67 -12.59 -1.31
CA ARG A 423 -3.91 -11.92 -0.90
C ARG A 423 -5.13 -12.74 -1.33
N VAL A 424 -5.46 -13.74 -0.52
CA VAL A 424 -6.75 -14.45 -0.62
C VAL A 424 -7.88 -13.45 -0.30
N GLU A 425 -9.01 -13.55 -1.02
CA GLU A 425 -10.19 -12.65 -0.99
C GLU A 425 -10.65 -12.17 0.41
N THR A 426 -10.35 -12.93 1.46
CA THR A 426 -10.82 -12.69 2.82
C THR A 426 -10.03 -11.64 3.60
N GLU A 427 -8.78 -11.36 3.22
CA GLU A 427 -7.91 -10.46 3.98
C GLU A 427 -7.76 -9.12 3.27
N TRP A 428 -8.73 -8.23 3.49
CA TRP A 428 -8.59 -6.84 3.12
C TRP A 428 -7.38 -6.25 3.84
N THR A 429 -6.37 -5.81 3.09
CA THR A 429 -5.11 -5.30 3.66
C THR A 429 -5.18 -3.83 4.09
N GLY A 430 -6.38 -3.26 4.20
CA GLY A 430 -6.53 -1.85 4.52
C GLY A 430 -6.38 -0.89 3.32
N PRO A 431 -6.41 0.43 3.59
CA PRO A 431 -5.99 1.45 2.64
C PRO A 431 -4.57 1.15 2.13
N SER A 432 -4.39 1.26 0.82
CA SER A 432 -3.07 1.08 0.20
C SER A 432 -2.23 2.34 0.39
N PHE A 433 -0.91 2.20 0.54
CA PHE A 433 0.04 3.31 0.38
C PHE A 433 0.23 3.73 -1.10
N GLN A 434 -0.70 3.35 -1.96
CA GLN A 434 -0.66 3.63 -3.39
C GLN A 434 -1.62 4.79 -3.69
N ASP A 435 -1.20 5.69 -4.58
CA ASP A 435 -2.03 6.78 -5.08
C ASP A 435 -3.14 6.27 -6.01
N LEU A 436 -2.91 5.15 -6.67
CA LEU A 436 -3.91 4.45 -7.46
C LEU A 436 -3.88 2.98 -7.09
N LYS A 437 -5.04 2.40 -6.78
CA LYS A 437 -5.21 0.96 -6.67
C LYS A 437 -6.55 0.55 -7.23
N ILE A 438 -6.56 -0.30 -8.25
CA ILE A 438 -7.76 -0.87 -8.86
C ILE A 438 -7.63 -2.37 -8.72
N VAL A 439 -8.63 -3.00 -8.12
CA VAL A 439 -8.74 -4.45 -8.01
C VAL A 439 -10.09 -4.86 -8.60
N CYS A 440 -10.07 -5.50 -9.76
CA CYS A 440 -11.25 -6.03 -10.43
C CYS A 440 -11.30 -7.54 -10.22
N MET A 441 -12.31 -8.03 -9.52
CA MET A 441 -12.62 -9.46 -9.45
C MET A 441 -13.57 -9.80 -10.59
N LEU A 442 -13.24 -10.83 -11.36
CA LEU A 442 -14.05 -11.34 -12.47
C LEU A 442 -14.39 -12.80 -12.14
N SER A 443 -15.68 -13.12 -12.05
CA SER A 443 -16.17 -14.47 -11.71
C SER A 443 -16.63 -15.21 -12.95
N GLU A 444 -16.46 -16.52 -12.95
CA GLU A 444 -17.12 -17.44 -13.88
C GLU A 444 -18.31 -18.08 -13.19
N ARG A 445 -19.53 -17.76 -13.61
CA ARG A 445 -20.67 -18.57 -13.17
C ARG A 445 -21.01 -19.70 -14.13
N GLU A 446 -20.67 -19.59 -15.42
CA GLU A 446 -21.11 -20.60 -16.41
C GLU A 446 -20.07 -20.99 -17.49
N GLU A 447 -19.06 -20.17 -17.85
CA GLU A 447 -18.06 -20.51 -18.90
C GLU A 447 -16.67 -19.90 -18.64
N HIS A 448 -15.63 -20.74 -18.53
CA HIS A 448 -14.27 -20.29 -18.17
C HIS A 448 -13.58 -19.42 -19.22
N GLU A 449 -13.89 -19.68 -20.48
CA GLU A 449 -13.36 -18.94 -21.63
C GLU A 449 -13.76 -17.46 -21.59
N TYR A 450 -14.89 -17.16 -20.95
CA TYR A 450 -15.48 -15.83 -20.97
C TYR A 450 -14.79 -14.84 -20.01
N ALA A 451 -14.61 -15.21 -18.74
CA ALA A 451 -14.00 -14.32 -17.75
C ALA A 451 -12.54 -14.00 -18.14
N HIS A 452 -11.86 -14.99 -18.71
CA HIS A 452 -10.55 -14.84 -19.31
C HIS A 452 -10.53 -13.83 -20.47
N ASN A 453 -11.39 -14.01 -21.46
CA ASN A 453 -11.52 -13.07 -22.59
C ASN A 453 -11.83 -11.65 -22.14
N LEU A 454 -12.69 -11.48 -21.13
CA LEU A 454 -12.97 -10.19 -20.53
C LEU A 454 -11.72 -9.61 -19.85
N ALA A 455 -11.01 -10.39 -19.04
CA ALA A 455 -9.79 -9.97 -18.35
C ALA A 455 -8.74 -9.47 -19.34
N LEU A 456 -8.52 -10.20 -20.43
CA LEU A 456 -7.56 -9.87 -21.49
C LEU A 456 -7.89 -8.54 -22.18
N LYS A 457 -9.14 -8.39 -22.62
CA LYS A 457 -9.62 -7.17 -23.27
C LYS A 457 -9.59 -5.99 -22.30
N LEU A 458 -9.94 -6.23 -21.04
CA LEU A 458 -9.93 -5.22 -19.99
C LEU A 458 -8.51 -4.73 -19.71
N PHE A 459 -7.55 -5.65 -19.55
CA PHE A 459 -6.14 -5.31 -19.40
C PHE A 459 -5.63 -4.51 -20.60
N THR A 460 -5.95 -4.93 -21.83
CA THR A 460 -5.56 -4.19 -23.06
C THR A 460 -6.10 -2.77 -23.06
N GLN A 461 -7.39 -2.61 -22.74
CA GLN A 461 -8.05 -1.32 -22.70
C GLN A 461 -7.43 -0.43 -21.62
N ILE A 462 -7.20 -0.96 -20.42
CA ILE A 462 -6.57 -0.23 -19.32
C ILE A 462 -5.17 0.23 -19.71
N MET A 463 -4.33 -0.69 -20.21
CA MET A 463 -2.95 -0.36 -20.63
C MET A 463 -2.91 0.76 -21.68
N SER A 464 -3.88 0.79 -22.60
CA SER A 464 -3.95 1.84 -23.62
C SER A 464 -4.36 3.22 -23.10
N ASN A 465 -4.98 3.29 -21.92
CA ASN A 465 -5.47 4.53 -21.31
C ASN A 465 -4.63 5.01 -20.12
N LEU A 466 -3.68 4.20 -19.64
CA LEU A 466 -2.77 4.59 -18.57
C LEU A 466 -1.71 5.60 -19.07
N PRO A 467 -1.26 6.54 -18.22
CA PRO A 467 -0.29 7.59 -18.57
C PRO A 467 1.16 7.06 -18.63
N LEU A 468 1.39 6.01 -19.45
CA LEU A 468 2.67 5.30 -19.54
C LEU A 468 3.84 6.18 -19.98
N SER A 469 3.56 7.31 -20.64
CA SER A 469 4.57 8.27 -21.11
C SER A 469 5.28 9.03 -20.00
N SER A 470 4.81 8.94 -18.76
CA SER A 470 5.42 9.60 -17.60
C SER A 470 6.07 8.65 -16.60
N LEU A 471 5.89 7.34 -16.80
CA LEU A 471 6.35 6.31 -15.87
C LEU A 471 7.86 6.10 -15.98
N SER A 472 8.56 6.12 -14.84
CA SER A 472 9.93 5.64 -14.74
C SER A 472 9.98 4.12 -14.52
N ASN A 473 8.98 3.58 -13.83
CA ASN A 473 9.02 2.24 -13.28
C ASN A 473 7.74 1.47 -13.68
N LEU A 474 7.88 0.35 -14.42
CA LEU A 474 6.76 -0.49 -14.84
C LEU A 474 6.96 -1.94 -14.38
N SER A 475 5.97 -2.48 -13.69
CA SER A 475 5.94 -3.88 -13.24
C SER A 475 4.72 -4.60 -13.84
N LEU A 476 4.94 -5.77 -14.45
CA LEU A 476 3.93 -6.55 -15.15
C LEU A 476 3.90 -7.99 -14.62
N ASN A 477 2.74 -8.46 -14.18
CA ASN A 477 2.46 -9.87 -13.89
C ASN A 477 1.27 -10.31 -14.75
N VAL A 478 1.51 -11.01 -15.85
CA VAL A 478 0.47 -11.29 -16.85
C VAL A 478 0.38 -12.77 -17.21
N ASP A 479 0.95 -13.64 -16.38
CA ASP A 479 0.97 -15.10 -16.59
C ASP A 479 -0.39 -15.68 -16.83
N ALA A 480 -1.35 -15.26 -16.01
CA ALA A 480 -2.65 -15.86 -16.03
C ALA A 480 -3.37 -15.47 -17.33
N LEU A 481 -3.20 -14.24 -17.84
CA LEU A 481 -3.93 -13.77 -19.03
C LEU A 481 -3.73 -14.61 -20.28
N LEU A 482 -2.82 -15.58 -20.29
CA LEU A 482 -2.35 -16.23 -21.52
C LEU A 482 -2.24 -17.74 -21.46
N SER A 483 -2.63 -18.36 -20.35
CA SER A 483 -2.73 -19.83 -20.27
C SER A 483 -3.91 -20.41 -21.07
N LEU A 484 -4.85 -19.57 -21.53
CA LEU A 484 -6.16 -20.02 -22.06
C LEU A 484 -6.62 -19.32 -23.36
N ASP A 485 -5.92 -18.27 -23.84
CA ASP A 485 -6.23 -17.69 -25.15
C ASP A 485 -5.76 -18.65 -26.25
N GLY A 486 -6.63 -18.90 -27.23
CA GLY A 486 -6.26 -19.64 -28.44
C GLY A 486 -5.30 -18.84 -29.32
N ASP A 487 -5.34 -17.50 -29.21
CA ASP A 487 -4.44 -16.59 -29.88
C ASP A 487 -3.44 -16.02 -28.87
N PRO A 488 -2.16 -16.43 -28.87
CA PRO A 488 -1.18 -15.92 -27.92
C PRO A 488 -1.07 -14.39 -28.02
N TRP A 489 -0.71 -13.74 -26.92
CA TRP A 489 -0.42 -12.31 -26.91
C TRP A 489 0.78 -12.04 -27.81
N ASP A 490 0.50 -11.70 -29.06
CA ASP A 490 1.56 -11.46 -30.02
C ASP A 490 2.36 -10.18 -29.68
N HIS A 491 3.56 -10.12 -30.22
CA HIS A 491 4.45 -8.97 -30.08
C HIS A 491 3.85 -7.67 -30.66
N ALA A 492 2.89 -7.72 -31.59
CA ALA A 492 2.21 -6.54 -32.13
C ALA A 492 1.24 -5.91 -31.12
N ARG A 493 0.54 -6.73 -30.33
CA ARG A 493 -0.28 -6.28 -29.19
C ARG A 493 0.59 -5.59 -28.14
N TRP A 494 1.73 -6.18 -27.77
CA TRP A 494 2.70 -5.54 -26.85
C TRP A 494 3.23 -4.22 -27.38
N LEU A 495 3.62 -4.17 -28.66
CA LEU A 495 4.03 -2.93 -29.32
C LEU A 495 2.95 -1.86 -29.22
N SER A 496 1.69 -2.22 -29.50
CA SER A 496 0.58 -1.28 -29.43
C SER A 496 0.36 -0.73 -28.02
N ALA A 497 0.43 -1.59 -27.01
CA ALA A 497 0.23 -1.24 -25.60
C ALA A 497 1.38 -0.39 -25.03
N LEU A 498 2.63 -0.71 -25.39
CA LEU A 498 3.83 -0.11 -24.78
C LEU A 498 4.48 0.99 -25.62
N LYS A 499 3.97 1.31 -26.82
CA LYS A 499 4.54 2.36 -27.70
C LYS A 499 4.67 3.74 -27.06
N VAL A 500 3.89 4.02 -26.02
CA VAL A 500 3.88 5.31 -25.32
C VAL A 500 4.80 5.32 -24.09
N ALA A 501 5.34 4.17 -23.67
CA ALA A 501 6.14 4.01 -22.46
C ALA A 501 7.59 4.48 -22.64
N ASN A 502 7.77 5.71 -23.12
CA ASN A 502 9.09 6.20 -23.54
C ASN A 502 10.04 6.54 -22.38
N GLU A 503 9.46 6.83 -21.21
CA GLU A 503 10.17 7.30 -20.03
C GLU A 503 10.51 6.17 -19.05
N VAL A 504 10.13 4.92 -19.35
CA VAL A 504 10.37 3.78 -18.46
C VAL A 504 11.87 3.46 -18.42
N GLU A 505 12.44 3.60 -17.23
CA GLU A 505 13.82 3.31 -16.86
C GLU A 505 13.96 1.91 -16.24
N HIS A 506 12.93 1.41 -15.54
CA HIS A 506 12.89 0.09 -14.94
C HIS A 506 11.69 -0.73 -15.44
N LEU A 507 11.95 -1.92 -15.97
CA LEU A 507 10.90 -2.89 -16.31
C LEU A 507 11.03 -4.15 -15.45
N GLN A 508 10.01 -4.46 -14.67
CA GLN A 508 9.90 -5.70 -13.92
C GLN A 508 8.85 -6.63 -14.56
N LEU A 509 9.25 -7.87 -14.86
CA LEU A 509 8.38 -8.93 -15.36
C LEU A 509 8.26 -10.00 -14.29
N ILE A 510 7.05 -10.31 -13.85
CA ILE A 510 6.77 -11.21 -12.73
C ILE A 510 5.95 -12.39 -13.24
N SER A 511 6.53 -13.59 -13.20
CA SER A 511 5.78 -14.83 -13.40
C SER A 511 5.12 -15.29 -12.09
N SER A 512 4.03 -16.03 -12.20
CA SER A 512 3.54 -16.94 -11.17
C SER A 512 4.63 -17.93 -10.76
N GLU A 513 4.64 -18.32 -9.47
CA GLU A 513 5.62 -19.28 -8.98
C GLU A 513 5.58 -20.56 -9.80
N TRP A 514 6.71 -20.86 -10.46
CA TRP A 514 6.83 -22.08 -11.22
C TRP A 514 6.78 -23.27 -10.27
N ARG A 515 5.66 -24.00 -10.29
CA ARG A 515 5.54 -25.28 -9.60
C ARG A 515 6.28 -26.33 -10.43
N PHE A 516 7.48 -26.71 -9.98
CA PHE A 516 8.35 -27.78 -10.54
C PHE A 516 7.65 -29.11 -10.87
N SER A 517 6.40 -29.31 -10.43
CA SER A 517 5.65 -30.54 -10.62
C SER A 517 5.17 -30.80 -12.05
N ASP A 518 5.22 -29.82 -12.97
CA ASP A 518 4.66 -29.99 -14.32
C ASP A 518 5.67 -29.64 -15.43
N THR A 519 6.56 -30.59 -15.74
CA THR A 519 7.56 -30.46 -16.80
C THR A 519 6.95 -30.31 -18.20
N ASN A 520 5.67 -30.64 -18.40
CA ASN A 520 5.01 -30.46 -19.70
C ASN A 520 4.66 -28.99 -19.97
N LYS A 521 4.62 -28.13 -18.93
CA LYS A 521 4.34 -26.69 -19.10
C LYS A 521 5.48 -25.91 -19.77
N HIS A 522 6.70 -26.44 -19.86
CA HIS A 522 7.79 -25.78 -20.60
C HIS A 522 7.49 -25.60 -22.10
N ALA A 523 6.58 -26.42 -22.65
CA ALA A 523 6.19 -26.34 -24.05
C ALA A 523 5.09 -25.29 -24.31
N GLN A 524 4.54 -24.65 -23.27
CA GLN A 524 3.53 -23.62 -23.47
C GLN A 524 4.18 -22.29 -23.85
N PRO A 525 3.63 -21.57 -24.86
CA PRO A 525 4.02 -20.21 -25.18
C PRO A 525 4.01 -19.31 -23.94
N SER A 526 5.06 -18.51 -23.74
CA SER A 526 5.21 -17.62 -22.60
C SER A 526 5.20 -16.15 -23.05
N PRO A 527 4.30 -15.32 -22.49
CA PRO A 527 4.20 -13.90 -22.84
C PRO A 527 5.47 -13.11 -22.68
N TYR A 528 6.28 -13.47 -21.68
CA TYR A 528 7.52 -12.74 -21.44
C TYR A 528 8.50 -12.95 -22.57
N VAL A 529 8.46 -14.10 -23.24
CA VAL A 529 9.26 -14.33 -24.44
C VAL A 529 8.77 -13.44 -25.57
N ASP A 530 7.46 -13.38 -25.82
CA ASP A 530 6.87 -12.50 -26.84
C ASP A 530 7.16 -11.01 -26.56
N LEU A 531 7.05 -10.58 -25.29
CA LEU A 531 7.38 -9.24 -24.85
C LEU A 531 8.87 -8.94 -24.99
N LEU A 532 9.76 -9.86 -24.58
CA LEU A 532 11.21 -9.71 -24.76
C LEU A 532 11.57 -9.61 -26.25
N VAL A 533 10.94 -10.42 -27.11
CA VAL A 533 11.09 -10.31 -28.56
C VAL A 533 10.61 -8.95 -29.04
N ALA A 534 9.41 -8.49 -28.64
CA ALA A 534 8.86 -7.19 -29.00
C ALA A 534 9.81 -6.02 -28.61
N LEU A 535 10.31 -6.03 -27.38
CA LEU A 535 11.25 -5.04 -26.84
C LEU A 535 12.60 -5.01 -27.60
N SER A 536 12.94 -6.13 -28.25
CA SER A 536 14.15 -6.27 -29.06
C SER A 536 13.98 -5.78 -30.50
N MET A 537 12.75 -5.58 -30.98
CA MET A 537 12.51 -5.22 -32.39
C MET A 537 12.72 -3.72 -32.66
N GLY A 538 12.49 -2.86 -31.67
CA GLY A 538 12.51 -1.41 -31.83
C GLY A 538 13.81 -0.82 -32.42
N PRO A 539 15.02 -1.25 -31.96
CA PRO A 539 16.29 -0.74 -32.49
C PRO A 539 16.57 -1.08 -33.97
N ILE A 540 15.91 -2.09 -34.53
CA ILE A 540 16.23 -2.65 -35.85
C ILE A 540 15.65 -1.78 -36.98
N TYR A 541 14.58 -1.02 -36.72
CA TYR A 541 13.89 -0.23 -37.74
C TYR A 541 14.24 1.26 -37.72
N SER A 542 14.48 1.84 -36.54
CA SER A 542 15.00 3.21 -36.33
C SER A 542 15.13 3.48 -34.83
N VAL A 543 16.13 4.26 -34.40
CA VAL A 543 16.28 4.72 -33.01
C VAL A 543 15.01 5.39 -32.48
N SER A 544 14.22 6.03 -33.36
CA SER A 544 12.95 6.67 -33.00
C SER A 544 11.77 5.72 -32.71
N HIS A 545 11.95 4.40 -32.87
CA HIS A 545 10.90 3.39 -32.68
C HIS A 545 11.24 2.34 -31.62
N ALA A 546 12.27 2.58 -30.80
CA ALA A 546 12.55 1.73 -29.65
C ALA A 546 11.41 1.87 -28.62
N ILE A 547 10.72 0.76 -28.30
CA ILE A 547 9.86 0.70 -27.11
C ILE A 547 10.74 0.95 -25.90
N MET A 548 10.37 1.89 -25.01
CA MET A 548 11.15 2.20 -23.81
C MET A 548 12.63 2.51 -24.13
N PRO A 549 12.93 3.59 -24.88
CA PRO A 549 14.31 3.95 -25.24
C PRO A 549 15.18 4.29 -24.03
N LYS A 550 14.57 4.65 -22.89
CA LYS A 550 15.24 4.97 -21.62
C LYS A 550 15.40 3.79 -20.67
N LEU A 551 15.02 2.58 -21.09
CA LEU A 551 15.10 1.40 -20.23
C LEU A 551 16.55 1.13 -19.83
N ASP A 552 16.82 1.34 -18.55
CA ASP A 552 18.13 1.22 -17.91
C ASP A 552 18.25 -0.14 -17.21
N THR A 553 17.21 -0.60 -16.52
CA THR A 553 17.24 -1.86 -15.77
C THR A 553 16.03 -2.75 -16.05
N MET A 554 16.25 -4.06 -16.03
CA MET A 554 15.20 -5.07 -16.20
C MET A 554 15.26 -6.11 -15.08
N THR A 555 14.14 -6.36 -14.41
CA THR A 555 14.01 -7.39 -13.38
C THR A 555 13.09 -8.51 -13.87
N LEU A 556 13.55 -9.74 -13.83
CA LEU A 556 12.76 -10.94 -14.10
C LEU A 556 12.52 -11.68 -12.77
N VAL A 557 11.27 -11.76 -12.31
CA VAL A 557 10.89 -12.43 -11.07
C VAL A 557 10.15 -13.71 -11.43
N ASP A 558 10.65 -14.86 -10.98
CA ASP A 558 10.04 -16.19 -11.21
C ASP A 558 9.89 -16.62 -12.68
N VAL A 559 10.39 -15.85 -13.66
CA VAL A 559 10.34 -16.21 -15.09
C VAL A 559 11.24 -17.43 -15.34
N ASP A 560 10.74 -18.46 -16.02
CA ASP A 560 11.56 -19.63 -16.40
C ASP A 560 12.39 -19.36 -17.66
N ALA A 561 13.70 -19.57 -17.59
CA ALA A 561 14.63 -19.42 -18.72
C ALA A 561 14.30 -20.32 -19.92
N ALA A 562 13.65 -21.47 -19.65
CA ALA A 562 13.28 -22.46 -20.64
C ALA A 562 11.87 -22.25 -21.22
N SER A 563 11.10 -21.28 -20.72
CA SER A 563 9.80 -20.96 -21.32
C SER A 563 10.00 -20.52 -22.77
N THR A 564 9.11 -20.92 -23.66
CA THR A 564 9.27 -20.68 -25.12
C THR A 564 8.13 -19.85 -25.66
N ALA A 565 8.31 -19.22 -26.83
CA ALA A 565 7.23 -18.68 -27.64
C ALA A 565 7.43 -19.08 -29.10
N LEU A 566 6.33 -19.22 -29.82
CA LEU A 566 6.31 -19.56 -31.23
C LEU A 566 6.29 -18.28 -32.07
N LEU A 567 7.36 -18.04 -32.83
CA LEU A 567 7.38 -17.02 -33.86
C LEU A 567 6.89 -17.63 -35.17
N GLU A 568 5.64 -17.35 -35.51
CA GLU A 568 5.01 -17.84 -36.73
C GLU A 568 5.74 -17.31 -37.98
N GLY A 569 6.20 -18.25 -38.81
CA GLY A 569 6.81 -17.93 -40.08
C GLY A 569 5.74 -17.68 -41.12
N ASN A 570 5.33 -16.43 -41.33
CA ASN A 570 4.35 -16.14 -42.37
C ASN A 570 4.97 -16.40 -43.77
N GLY A 571 4.49 -17.45 -44.44
CA GLY A 571 4.87 -17.81 -45.81
C GLY A 571 5.20 -19.30 -45.97
N THR A 572 4.89 -19.85 -47.15
CA THR A 572 4.98 -21.29 -47.47
C THR A 572 6.38 -21.92 -47.39
N TRP A 573 7.42 -21.14 -47.09
CA TRP A 573 8.82 -21.58 -47.12
C TRP A 573 9.57 -21.42 -45.79
N ARG A 574 8.94 -20.86 -44.74
CA ARG A 574 9.60 -20.68 -43.44
C ARG A 574 8.98 -21.58 -42.39
N LYS A 575 9.85 -22.21 -41.61
CA LYS A 575 9.47 -23.00 -40.45
C LYS A 575 9.23 -22.06 -39.27
N ASP A 576 8.14 -22.31 -38.58
CA ASP A 576 7.87 -21.90 -37.21
C ASP A 576 9.13 -22.00 -36.34
N LEU A 577 9.48 -20.88 -35.68
CA LEU A 577 10.68 -20.78 -34.85
C LEU A 577 10.26 -20.68 -33.39
N TRP A 578 10.66 -21.66 -32.59
CA TRP A 578 10.53 -21.62 -31.14
C TRP A 578 11.72 -20.87 -30.54
N VAL A 579 11.45 -19.85 -29.75
CA VAL A 579 12.47 -19.04 -29.05
C VAL A 579 12.25 -19.20 -27.56
N SER A 580 13.28 -19.46 -26.77
CA SER A 580 13.18 -19.48 -25.31
C SER A 580 13.36 -18.10 -24.67
N ALA A 581 12.93 -17.92 -23.41
CA ALA A 581 13.15 -16.68 -22.66
C ALA A 581 14.63 -16.30 -22.58
N ALA A 582 15.51 -17.27 -22.35
CA ALA A 582 16.95 -17.04 -22.37
C ALA A 582 17.45 -16.56 -23.75
N GLN A 583 16.93 -17.12 -24.84
CA GLN A 583 17.28 -16.73 -26.21
C GLN A 583 16.76 -15.33 -26.54
N ALA A 584 15.50 -15.05 -26.20
CA ALA A 584 14.89 -13.73 -26.36
C ALA A 584 15.63 -12.66 -25.54
N LEU A 585 16.03 -12.94 -24.30
CA LEU A 585 16.80 -12.01 -23.48
C LEU A 585 18.19 -11.73 -24.05
N ARG A 586 18.89 -12.74 -24.58
CA ARG A 586 20.18 -12.52 -25.27
C ARG A 586 19.99 -11.66 -26.53
N PHE A 587 18.92 -11.91 -27.26
CA PHE A 587 18.57 -11.11 -28.43
C PHE A 587 18.30 -9.65 -28.04
N PHE A 588 17.56 -9.42 -26.94
CA PHE A 588 17.29 -8.11 -26.36
C PHE A 588 18.57 -7.35 -25.98
N VAL A 589 19.46 -7.97 -25.21
CA VAL A 589 20.75 -7.35 -24.81
C VAL A 589 21.59 -6.99 -26.04
N ARG A 590 21.70 -7.90 -27.02
CA ARG A 590 22.44 -7.63 -28.26
C ARG A 590 21.82 -6.51 -29.11
N ALA A 591 20.51 -6.34 -29.05
CA ALA A 591 19.81 -5.29 -29.79
C ALA A 591 19.98 -3.89 -29.15
N ARG A 592 20.43 -3.80 -27.89
CA ARG A 592 20.58 -2.56 -27.14
C ARG A 592 22.03 -2.34 -26.69
N PRO A 593 22.82 -1.53 -27.42
CA PRO A 593 24.25 -1.33 -27.12
C PRO A 593 24.55 -0.75 -25.72
N SER A 594 23.59 -0.03 -25.12
CA SER A 594 23.71 0.54 -23.77
C SER A 594 23.32 -0.43 -22.66
N PHE A 595 22.84 -1.63 -23.00
CA PHE A 595 22.29 -2.58 -22.05
C PHE A 595 23.24 -3.79 -21.98
N ASP A 596 23.71 -4.12 -20.79
CA ASP A 596 24.57 -5.28 -20.54
C ASP A 596 24.01 -6.16 -19.41
N GLU A 597 24.71 -7.24 -19.05
CA GLU A 597 24.26 -8.18 -18.02
C GLU A 597 24.11 -7.55 -16.62
N SER A 598 24.80 -6.44 -16.32
CA SER A 598 24.69 -5.76 -15.02
C SER A 598 23.36 -5.03 -14.83
N HIS A 599 22.65 -4.78 -15.93
CA HIS A 599 21.33 -4.15 -15.97
C HIS A 599 20.19 -5.17 -15.82
N ILE A 600 20.51 -6.46 -15.77
CA ILE A 600 19.54 -7.56 -15.64
C ILE A 600 19.59 -8.12 -14.22
N HIS A 601 18.45 -8.06 -13.55
CA HIS A 601 18.25 -8.72 -12.27
C HIS A 601 17.29 -9.89 -12.47
N VAL A 602 17.68 -11.07 -12.01
CA VAL A 602 16.78 -12.22 -11.99
C VAL A 602 16.59 -12.65 -10.53
N SER A 603 15.35 -12.62 -10.08
CA SER A 603 14.95 -13.00 -8.73
C SER A 603 14.27 -14.36 -8.75
N ASN A 604 14.50 -15.17 -7.71
CA ASN A 604 13.91 -16.51 -7.53
C ASN A 604 14.17 -17.47 -8.72
N TYR A 605 15.34 -17.38 -9.36
CA TYR A 605 15.64 -18.24 -10.49
C TYR A 605 15.94 -19.69 -10.10
N GLY A 606 15.37 -20.63 -10.85
CA GLY A 606 15.85 -22.01 -10.89
C GLY A 606 17.24 -22.11 -11.53
N THR A 607 17.87 -23.28 -11.46
CA THR A 607 19.22 -23.51 -12.03
C THR A 607 19.31 -23.19 -13.53
N ALA A 608 18.19 -23.18 -14.25
CA ALA A 608 18.11 -22.90 -15.68
C ALA A 608 18.68 -21.52 -16.09
N TRP A 609 18.45 -20.44 -15.32
CA TRP A 609 19.07 -19.13 -15.64
C TRP A 609 20.58 -19.15 -15.43
N ARG A 610 21.04 -19.81 -14.36
CA ARG A 610 22.47 -19.97 -14.08
C ARG A 610 23.13 -20.80 -15.15
N ASP A 611 22.47 -21.86 -15.62
CA ASP A 611 23.05 -22.81 -16.57
C ASP A 611 22.92 -22.36 -18.04
N GLY A 612 21.89 -21.57 -18.33
CA GLY A 612 21.54 -21.08 -19.65
C GLY A 612 22.09 -19.69 -19.95
N TYR A 613 22.03 -18.74 -19.02
CA TYR A 613 22.37 -17.33 -19.29
C TYR A 613 23.61 -16.89 -18.52
N PHE A 614 23.61 -17.01 -17.20
CA PHE A 614 24.68 -16.50 -16.31
C PHE A 614 25.80 -17.51 -16.04
N LYS A 615 26.05 -18.48 -16.93
CA LYS A 615 27.21 -19.37 -16.76
C LYS A 615 28.46 -18.50 -16.83
N SER A 616 29.01 -18.14 -15.67
CA SER A 616 30.31 -17.50 -15.62
C SER A 616 31.32 -18.46 -16.28
N GLU A 617 32.11 -17.94 -17.20
CA GLU A 617 33.18 -18.67 -17.91
C GLU A 617 34.15 -19.39 -16.94
N SER A 618 34.15 -19.05 -15.66
CA SER A 618 35.00 -19.65 -14.63
C SER A 618 34.71 -21.13 -14.29
N SER A 619 33.54 -21.69 -14.63
CA SER A 619 33.21 -23.08 -14.28
C SER A 619 33.60 -24.14 -15.34
N ILE A 620 34.05 -23.72 -16.53
CA ILE A 620 34.43 -24.62 -17.64
C ILE A 620 35.94 -24.95 -17.65
N GLN A 621 36.74 -24.24 -16.85
CA GLN A 621 38.22 -24.33 -16.87
C GLN A 621 38.85 -25.67 -16.41
N HIS A 622 38.07 -26.74 -16.19
CA HIS A 622 38.62 -27.99 -15.63
C HIS A 622 38.44 -29.28 -16.45
N ALA A 623 37.95 -29.25 -17.70
CA ALA A 623 37.69 -30.51 -18.42
C ALA A 623 38.12 -30.65 -19.90
N THR A 624 38.49 -29.57 -20.62
CA THR A 624 38.88 -29.67 -22.04
C THR A 624 40.12 -28.84 -22.34
N GLY A 625 40.97 -29.29 -23.29
CA GLY A 625 42.18 -28.56 -23.66
C GLY A 625 41.88 -27.23 -24.39
N PRO A 626 42.81 -26.25 -24.41
CA PRO A 626 42.55 -24.89 -24.93
C PRO A 626 42.07 -24.82 -26.39
N LEU A 627 42.44 -25.81 -27.21
CA LEU A 627 42.03 -25.90 -28.63
C LEU A 627 40.62 -26.48 -28.81
N GLU A 628 40.20 -27.39 -27.95
CA GLU A 628 38.82 -27.90 -27.94
C GLU A 628 37.89 -26.82 -27.40
N GLU A 629 38.30 -26.10 -26.34
CA GLU A 629 37.56 -24.97 -25.79
C GLU A 629 37.37 -23.84 -26.81
N MET A 630 38.41 -23.48 -27.58
CA MET A 630 38.28 -22.56 -28.71
C MET A 630 37.34 -23.07 -29.80
N GLY A 631 37.35 -24.38 -30.10
CA GLY A 631 36.45 -24.98 -31.08
C GLY A 631 34.98 -24.96 -30.63
N TRP A 632 34.72 -25.27 -29.36
CA TRP A 632 33.40 -25.19 -28.75
C TRP A 632 32.89 -23.75 -28.66
N GLU A 633 33.73 -22.79 -28.27
CA GLU A 633 33.36 -21.37 -28.23
C GLU A 633 33.13 -20.81 -29.63
N PHE A 634 33.93 -21.19 -30.64
CA PHE A 634 33.70 -20.79 -32.02
C PHE A 634 32.39 -21.35 -32.58
N GLN A 635 32.10 -22.63 -32.31
CA GLN A 635 30.84 -23.25 -32.74
C GLN A 635 29.64 -22.62 -32.02
N LYS A 636 29.75 -22.37 -30.71
CA LYS A 636 28.70 -21.74 -29.91
C LYS A 636 28.46 -20.29 -30.33
N GLU A 637 29.51 -19.53 -30.65
CA GLU A 637 29.35 -18.18 -31.18
C GLU A 637 28.78 -18.19 -32.60
N LYS A 638 29.17 -19.16 -33.44
CA LYS A 638 28.56 -19.37 -34.74
C LYS A 638 27.06 -19.70 -34.62
N ASP A 639 26.70 -20.64 -33.74
CA ASP A 639 25.31 -21.02 -33.47
C ASP A 639 24.52 -19.81 -32.94
N ARG A 640 25.11 -19.00 -32.04
CA ARG A 640 24.52 -17.74 -31.55
C ARG A 640 24.32 -16.70 -32.64
N ILE A 641 25.24 -16.59 -33.61
CA ILE A 641 25.13 -15.68 -34.75
C ILE A 641 24.05 -16.16 -35.71
N GLU A 642 23.99 -17.46 -36.01
CA GLU A 642 22.95 -18.06 -36.84
C GLU A 642 21.57 -17.89 -36.20
N GLU A 643 21.45 -18.16 -34.90
CA GLU A 643 20.24 -17.97 -34.12
C GLU A 643 19.79 -16.50 -34.10
N HIS A 644 20.70 -15.57 -33.80
CA HIS A 644 20.41 -14.13 -33.85
C HIS A 644 19.97 -13.70 -35.25
N SER A 645 20.62 -14.21 -36.30
CA SER A 645 20.24 -13.95 -37.69
C SER A 645 18.86 -14.52 -38.04
N MET A 646 18.51 -15.70 -37.51
CA MET A 646 17.18 -16.30 -37.70
C MET A 646 16.10 -15.49 -37.01
N ILE A 647 16.26 -15.16 -35.72
CA ILE A 647 15.31 -14.34 -34.96
C ILE A 647 15.16 -12.98 -35.64
N LYS A 648 16.28 -12.32 -35.97
CA LYS A 648 16.28 -11.04 -36.69
C LYS A 648 15.56 -11.12 -38.03
N SER A 649 15.76 -12.19 -38.79
CA SER A 649 15.13 -12.38 -40.11
C SER A 649 13.64 -12.68 -40.03
N SER A 650 13.19 -13.38 -38.98
CA SER A 650 11.77 -13.60 -38.69
C SER A 650 11.10 -12.29 -38.25
N VAL A 651 11.75 -11.55 -37.34
CA VAL A 651 11.31 -10.22 -36.88
C VAL A 651 11.21 -9.21 -38.03
N LEU A 652 12.26 -9.06 -38.85
CA LEU A 652 12.32 -8.17 -40.01
C LEU A 652 11.22 -8.40 -41.04
N TRP A 653 10.70 -9.63 -41.07
CA TRP A 653 9.66 -10.01 -42.00
C TRP A 653 8.27 -9.75 -41.43
N LEU A 654 8.05 -10.02 -40.14
CA LEU A 654 6.79 -9.73 -39.45
C LEU A 654 6.46 -8.23 -39.46
N PHE A 655 7.49 -7.38 -39.52
CA PHE A 655 7.34 -5.93 -39.65
C PHE A 655 8.20 -5.41 -40.80
N PRO A 656 7.71 -5.47 -42.05
CA PRO A 656 8.41 -4.79 -43.11
C PRO A 656 8.57 -3.31 -42.74
N PRO A 657 9.75 -2.70 -42.95
CA PRO A 657 9.97 -1.29 -42.63
C PRO A 657 8.87 -0.46 -43.30
N ILE A 658 8.15 0.32 -42.49
CA ILE A 658 7.13 1.23 -43.01
C ILE A 658 7.90 2.27 -43.84
N HIS A 659 7.77 2.18 -45.17
CA HIS A 659 8.24 3.24 -46.05
C HIS A 659 7.42 4.49 -45.72
N THR A 660 8.06 5.43 -45.04
CA THR A 660 7.49 6.75 -44.78
C THR A 660 7.61 7.54 -46.09
N ASP A 661 6.48 7.71 -46.77
CA ASP A 661 6.31 8.66 -47.89
C ASP A 661 6.19 10.11 -47.37
#